data_AF-A0A7J6AN28-F1
#
_entry.id   AF-A0A7J6AN28-F1
#
_cell.length_a   1.000
_cell.length_b   1.000
_cell.length_c   1.000
_cell.angle_alpha   90.00
_cell.angle_beta   90.00
_cell.angle_gamma   90.00
#
_symmetry.space_group_name_H-M   'P 1'
#
loop_
_entity.id
_entity.type
_entity.pdbx_description
1 polymer ?
#
loop_
_entity_poly.entity_id
_entity_poly.type
_entity_poly.pdbx_seq_one_letter_code
_entity_poly.pdbx_strand_id
1 'polypeptide(L)'
;PGNRATQVQTDTEPGRNRFKLKYLELVIFPPVKSRLVISPKMDTRSLPLLNKNDQRSHLKLENKQKNIFVTQLEDHGLPHSREEGKNVKHIPVITESSDRILKTGINTLQRTLVLKTQVQLDNVNRQLLQKRLEFKDRMQALEQRRAALLEKQEETKERATKFEKFVEENEVKRRRALKKYQLEKKENELREEEKSKLYEELEKLQLRHQQLKERVDKYKIYEEYMMKILDLLPEAYLECDSDSLVMPIIRRHETLSITQQDLLQRLTSLAEELEQGRYNLDSLKLEHSTSRLMSNKELSELRTQWDQIREKNKQLEMTLYIHHDQSVDQIEEIGCLLLAVKNLAQQCHLQHYGPLQEMDSLTMMDMIKEFILETVDTERRALQITDSSSEPIKRSRHGGSKGPALSVNSSSKVNLKSSSKTNRDFCPVVWGISRHHTWDGKLYNMDESTLVSIKEATSAQTLEESKAGKHQNICHQFGFIRRVKGDGNCFYRALCFTLVESLLHNESAIQRFRDMLVRSHHALLTAGFDESAFKDLFNTFNRVLERIETDACEETLLNLFNDPVTSDSMVQYLRLLTSAHLQSHADFFQHFVEAPDLKAYCTQEVEAMATECDHVEILALSEELDISLCIISMDGRDGHLTYHTIPEGSQPSLFLLYKTSHYDILYKHRALEIMLEPNV
;
A
#
# COMPACT_ATOMS: atom_id res chain seq x y z
N PRO A 1 -53.04 -63.39 28.63
CA PRO A 1 -52.70 -64.41 29.65
C PRO A 1 -51.17 -64.57 29.74
N GLY A 2 -50.43 -63.93 30.64
CA GLY A 2 -50.66 -63.75 32.08
C GLY A 2 -49.42 -64.32 32.81
N ASN A 3 -48.55 -63.40 33.27
CA ASN A 3 -47.66 -63.44 34.45
C ASN A 3 -46.58 -64.53 34.64
N ARG A 4 -45.31 -64.07 34.73
CA ARG A 4 -44.46 -63.97 35.96
C ARG A 4 -43.04 -63.53 35.51
N ALA A 5 -42.48 -62.36 35.84
CA ALA A 5 -42.20 -61.69 37.13
C ALA A 5 -41.10 -62.36 37.98
N THR A 6 -39.91 -61.75 37.99
CA THR A 6 -39.12 -61.46 39.21
C THR A 6 -38.15 -60.29 38.98
N GLN A 7 -38.29 -59.27 39.84
CA GLN A 7 -37.45 -58.08 40.06
C GLN A 7 -36.25 -58.39 40.97
N VAL A 8 -35.22 -57.52 40.96
CA VAL A 8 -34.46 -56.91 42.10
C VAL A 8 -33.54 -55.82 41.45
N GLN A 9 -33.80 -54.49 41.48
CA GLN A 9 -33.54 -53.43 42.51
C GLN A 9 -32.10 -53.46 43.10
N THR A 10 -31.21 -52.46 43.07
CA THR A 10 -31.30 -51.04 43.50
C THR A 10 -30.07 -50.20 43.09
N ASP A 11 -30.31 -48.93 42.74
CA ASP A 11 -29.65 -47.67 43.16
C ASP A 11 -28.11 -47.47 43.14
N THR A 12 -27.67 -46.44 42.40
CA THR A 12 -27.09 -45.19 42.98
C THR A 12 -26.84 -44.10 41.92
N GLU A 13 -27.58 -42.99 42.00
CA GLU A 13 -27.17 -41.62 41.59
C GLU A 13 -26.32 -41.00 42.75
N PRO A 14 -25.58 -39.86 42.63
CA PRO A 14 -25.98 -38.61 41.94
C PRO A 14 -24.86 -37.73 41.32
N GLY A 15 -25.24 -36.64 40.61
CA GLY A 15 -24.31 -35.52 40.37
C GLY A 15 -24.64 -34.54 39.24
N ARG A 16 -25.66 -33.69 39.42
CA ARG A 16 -26.01 -32.54 38.55
C ARG A 16 -24.87 -31.53 38.40
N ASN A 17 -24.74 -30.95 37.19
CA ASN A 17 -24.71 -29.48 37.05
C ASN A 17 -25.30 -29.03 35.70
N ARG A 18 -26.43 -28.32 35.79
CA ARG A 18 -27.08 -27.58 34.70
C ARG A 18 -26.41 -26.22 34.58
N PHE A 19 -25.92 -25.85 33.39
CA PHE A 19 -25.86 -24.45 32.98
C PHE A 19 -26.68 -24.24 31.70
N LYS A 20 -27.53 -23.22 31.79
CA LYS A 20 -28.56 -22.80 30.83
C LYS A 20 -27.91 -22.29 29.53
N LEU A 21 -28.26 -22.87 28.39
CA LEU A 21 -28.19 -22.18 27.10
C LEU A 21 -29.54 -21.52 26.82
N LYS A 22 -29.57 -20.19 26.92
CA LYS A 22 -30.69 -19.37 26.48
C LYS A 22 -30.78 -19.49 24.95
N TYR A 23 -31.88 -20.07 24.47
CA TYR A 23 -32.38 -19.83 23.13
C TYR A 23 -32.68 -18.33 22.98
N LEU A 24 -32.03 -17.68 22.03
CA LEU A 24 -32.46 -16.37 21.51
C LEU A 24 -33.17 -16.65 20.18
N GLU A 25 -34.49 -16.71 20.25
CA GLU A 25 -35.36 -16.55 19.09
C GLU A 25 -35.10 -15.15 18.49
N LEU A 26 -34.53 -15.11 17.29
CA LEU A 26 -34.55 -13.92 16.46
C LEU A 26 -35.77 -14.00 15.56
N VAL A 27 -36.76 -13.21 15.94
CA VAL A 27 -38.02 -12.96 15.24
C VAL A 27 -37.74 -12.59 13.78
N ILE A 28 -38.21 -13.45 12.88
CA ILE A 28 -38.31 -13.19 11.44
C ILE A 28 -39.53 -12.28 11.23
N PHE A 29 -39.30 -11.00 10.90
CA PHE A 29 -40.34 -10.15 10.31
C PHE A 29 -40.30 -10.26 8.78
N PRO A 30 -41.45 -10.41 8.09
CA PRO A 30 -41.50 -10.55 6.64
C PRO A 30 -41.29 -9.19 5.94
N PRO A 31 -40.81 -9.18 4.68
CA PRO A 31 -40.64 -7.94 3.94
C PRO A 31 -42.00 -7.47 3.40
N VAL A 32 -42.48 -6.33 3.90
CA VAL A 32 -43.59 -5.60 3.27
C VAL A 32 -43.05 -4.86 2.05
N LYS A 33 -43.50 -5.31 0.87
CA LYS A 33 -43.37 -4.57 -0.39
C LYS A 33 -44.23 -3.30 -0.33
N SER A 34 -43.64 -2.15 -0.57
CA SER A 34 -44.35 -1.01 -1.15
C SER A 34 -43.46 -0.27 -2.13
N ARG A 35 -43.75 -0.48 -3.41
CA ARG A 35 -43.39 0.40 -4.53
C ARG A 35 -43.93 1.80 -4.24
N LEU A 36 -43.08 2.81 -4.39
CA LEU A 36 -43.52 4.16 -4.75
C LEU A 36 -42.55 4.70 -5.80
N VAL A 37 -43.07 4.75 -7.03
CA VAL A 37 -42.48 5.40 -8.19
C VAL A 37 -42.79 6.88 -8.08
N ILE A 38 -41.78 7.74 -7.95
CA ILE A 38 -41.85 9.15 -8.38
C ILE A 38 -40.46 9.59 -8.88
N SER A 39 -40.35 9.72 -10.21
CA SER A 39 -39.53 10.76 -10.86
C SER A 39 -40.52 11.84 -11.34
N PRO A 40 -40.15 13.09 -11.73
CA PRO A 40 -38.81 13.54 -12.15
C PRO A 40 -38.41 15.01 -11.80
N LYS A 41 -37.17 15.36 -12.17
CA LYS A 41 -36.63 16.70 -12.53
C LYS A 41 -36.58 17.81 -11.47
N MET A 42 -35.36 18.19 -11.07
CA MET A 42 -34.92 19.60 -11.07
C MET A 42 -33.42 19.70 -11.35
N ASP A 43 -33.10 20.65 -12.21
CA ASP A 43 -31.78 20.93 -12.78
C ASP A 43 -30.75 21.32 -11.71
N THR A 44 -29.64 20.61 -11.65
CA THR A 44 -28.42 21.09 -10.98
C THR A 44 -27.77 22.16 -11.84
N ARG A 45 -28.23 23.41 -11.71
CA ARG A 45 -27.42 24.56 -12.09
C ARG A 45 -26.26 24.67 -11.11
N SER A 46 -25.06 24.52 -11.64
CA SER A 46 -23.79 24.82 -11.01
C SER A 46 -23.83 26.16 -10.27
N LEU A 47 -23.57 26.14 -8.97
CA LEU A 47 -23.15 27.33 -8.23
C LEU A 47 -21.76 27.76 -8.76
N PRO A 48 -21.54 29.05 -9.04
CA PRO A 48 -20.24 29.50 -9.54
C PRO A 48 -19.19 29.40 -8.43
N LEU A 49 -18.08 28.74 -8.77
CA LEU A 49 -16.84 28.74 -8.03
C LEU A 49 -16.31 30.18 -7.96
N LEU A 50 -16.25 30.76 -6.76
CA LEU A 50 -15.60 32.05 -6.54
C LEU A 50 -14.09 31.89 -6.71
N ASN A 51 -13.60 32.37 -7.84
CA ASN A 51 -12.20 32.43 -8.21
C ASN A 51 -11.47 33.39 -7.24
N LYS A 52 -10.48 32.89 -6.49
CA LYS A 52 -9.75 33.68 -5.47
C LYS A 52 -8.82 34.77 -6.04
N ASN A 53 -8.86 35.03 -7.35
CA ASN A 53 -7.95 35.97 -8.04
C ASN A 53 -8.65 37.16 -8.73
N ASP A 54 -9.82 37.60 -8.25
CA ASP A 54 -10.49 38.79 -8.79
C ASP A 54 -9.99 40.09 -8.12
N GLN A 55 -9.24 40.90 -8.88
CA GLN A 55 -8.57 42.14 -8.44
C GLN A 55 -9.53 43.34 -8.19
N ARG A 56 -10.84 43.13 -8.03
CA ARG A 56 -11.82 44.20 -7.76
C ARG A 56 -12.24 44.35 -6.30
N SER A 57 -11.59 43.64 -5.38
CA SER A 57 -11.87 43.71 -3.93
C SER A 57 -10.77 44.44 -3.15
N HIS A 58 -10.29 45.58 -3.64
CA HIS A 58 -9.34 46.43 -2.92
C HIS A 58 -9.94 47.82 -2.70
N LEU A 59 -10.55 48.02 -1.53
CA LEU A 59 -10.81 49.37 -1.02
C LEU A 59 -9.48 49.94 -0.49
N LYS A 60 -8.87 50.83 -1.28
CA LYS A 60 -7.76 51.68 -0.84
C LYS A 60 -8.27 52.67 0.20
N LEU A 61 -7.90 52.46 1.47
CA LEU A 61 -8.00 53.49 2.52
C LEU A 61 -6.74 54.35 2.45
N GLU A 62 -6.83 55.51 1.80
CA GLU A 62 -5.82 56.56 1.92
C GLU A 62 -5.92 57.21 3.31
N ASN A 63 -4.93 56.96 4.15
CA ASN A 63 -4.71 57.66 5.39
C ASN A 63 -4.15 59.06 5.09
N LYS A 64 -4.98 60.10 5.16
CA LYS A 64 -4.50 61.49 5.28
C LYS A 64 -4.70 61.96 6.71
N GLN A 65 -3.59 62.08 7.43
CA GLN A 65 -3.50 62.75 8.72
C GLN A 65 -4.03 64.20 8.62
N LYS A 66 -4.92 64.58 9.53
CA LYS A 66 -5.16 65.98 9.91
C LYS A 66 -5.33 66.08 11.43
N ASN A 67 -4.26 66.58 12.05
CA ASN A 67 -4.19 67.53 13.15
C ASN A 67 -5.24 67.41 14.27
N ILE A 68 -4.73 66.87 15.38
CA ILE A 68 -5.35 66.82 16.70
C ILE A 68 -5.34 68.23 17.30
N PHE A 69 -6.52 68.78 17.60
CA PHE A 69 -6.65 69.84 18.60
C PHE A 69 -6.98 69.19 19.94
N VAL A 70 -6.02 69.31 20.86
CA VAL A 70 -6.12 68.94 22.26
C VAL A 70 -7.08 69.93 22.94
N THR A 71 -8.13 69.41 23.59
CA THR A 71 -8.72 70.06 24.76
C THR A 71 -8.61 69.08 25.91
N GLN A 72 -7.71 69.41 26.84
CA GLN A 72 -7.52 68.72 28.10
C GLN A 72 -8.81 68.85 28.92
N LEU A 73 -9.38 67.72 29.32
CA LEU A 73 -10.35 67.65 30.41
C LEU A 73 -9.62 67.03 31.59
N GLU A 74 -9.18 67.89 32.51
CA GLU A 74 -8.64 67.49 33.80
C GLU A 74 -9.77 67.09 34.75
N ASP A 75 -9.46 66.02 35.46
CA ASP A 75 -10.27 65.24 36.36
C ASP A 75 -9.98 65.70 37.79
N HIS A 76 -10.96 66.30 38.48
CA HIS A 76 -10.87 66.53 39.93
C HIS A 76 -12.23 66.34 40.60
N GLY A 77 -12.43 65.15 41.17
CA GLY A 77 -13.42 64.90 42.20
C GLY A 77 -12.81 65.05 43.60
N LEU A 78 -13.47 65.84 44.46
CA LEU A 78 -13.94 65.50 45.82
C LEU A 78 -14.24 66.78 46.64
N PRO A 79 -15.09 66.71 47.68
CA PRO A 79 -16.12 67.71 47.97
C PRO A 79 -15.78 68.55 49.20
N HIS A 80 -16.44 69.71 49.38
CA HIS A 80 -17.13 70.09 50.62
C HIS A 80 -17.69 71.53 50.60
N SER A 81 -18.90 71.63 51.14
CA SER A 81 -19.43 72.71 52.00
C SER A 81 -19.74 74.11 51.43
N ARG A 82 -21.06 74.39 51.44
CA ARG A 82 -21.76 75.62 51.87
C ARG A 82 -20.91 76.90 52.05
N GLU A 83 -21.25 77.97 51.34
CA GLU A 83 -21.97 79.16 51.86
C GLU A 83 -22.09 80.29 50.81
N GLU A 84 -22.96 81.25 51.12
CA GLU A 84 -23.69 82.18 50.27
C GLU A 84 -22.88 83.40 49.77
N GLY A 85 -23.30 84.04 48.66
CA GLY A 85 -22.68 85.30 48.23
C GLY A 85 -23.08 85.94 46.89
N LYS A 86 -24.38 86.22 46.68
CA LYS A 86 -25.01 87.27 45.84
C LYS A 86 -24.35 87.79 44.53
N ASN A 87 -25.03 87.45 43.43
CA ASN A 87 -25.54 88.32 42.34
C ASN A 87 -24.58 89.12 41.43
N VAL A 88 -24.21 88.53 40.29
CA VAL A 88 -23.95 89.29 39.04
C VAL A 88 -24.58 88.57 37.83
N LYS A 89 -25.50 89.31 37.17
CA LYS A 89 -26.05 89.14 35.81
C LYS A 89 -26.65 87.79 35.42
N HIS A 90 -27.98 87.69 35.59
CA HIS A 90 -28.84 86.77 34.86
C HIS A 90 -28.60 86.89 33.34
N ILE A 91 -27.93 85.88 32.77
CA ILE A 91 -28.24 85.41 31.42
C ILE A 91 -29.39 84.41 31.62
N PRO A 92 -30.53 84.54 30.92
CA PRO A 92 -31.65 83.64 31.12
C PRO A 92 -31.20 82.22 30.74
N VAL A 93 -31.12 81.34 31.73
CA VAL A 93 -31.00 79.91 31.52
C VAL A 93 -32.30 79.48 30.84
N ILE A 94 -32.20 79.13 29.56
CA ILE A 94 -33.27 78.44 28.86
C ILE A 94 -33.39 77.06 29.53
N THR A 95 -34.33 76.96 30.46
CA THR A 95 -34.72 75.73 31.17
C THR A 95 -35.70 74.88 30.35
N GLU A 96 -35.89 75.23 29.08
CA GLU A 96 -36.81 74.53 28.19
C GLU A 96 -36.08 73.42 27.44
N SER A 97 -36.62 72.21 27.54
CA SER A 97 -36.26 71.08 26.68
C SER A 97 -36.33 71.51 25.21
N SER A 98 -35.31 71.16 24.44
CA SER A 98 -35.15 71.46 23.00
C SER A 98 -36.41 71.24 22.14
N ASP A 99 -37.31 70.35 22.57
CA ASP A 99 -38.59 70.07 21.93
C ASP A 99 -39.62 71.22 21.98
N ARG A 100 -39.51 72.16 22.94
CA ARG A 100 -40.45 73.30 23.09
C ARG A 100 -40.11 74.49 22.19
N ILE A 101 -38.84 74.74 21.91
CA ILE A 101 -38.36 75.84 21.04
C ILE A 101 -38.75 75.61 19.57
N LEU A 102 -39.03 74.36 19.19
CA LEU A 102 -39.35 73.96 17.82
C LEU A 102 -40.83 74.17 17.41
N LYS A 103 -41.73 74.55 18.34
CA LYS A 103 -43.17 74.68 18.08
C LYS A 103 -43.64 76.08 17.68
N THR A 104 -42.82 77.12 17.81
CA THR A 104 -43.20 78.48 17.43
C THR A 104 -42.88 78.75 15.96
N GLY A 105 -43.91 78.82 15.13
CA GLY A 105 -43.82 79.22 13.73
C GLY A 105 -43.69 80.73 13.56
N ILE A 106 -42.97 81.10 12.49
CA ILE A 106 -43.04 82.39 11.77
C ILE A 106 -42.32 83.57 12.47
N ASN A 107 -40.98 83.59 12.34
CA ASN A 107 -40.05 84.76 12.29
C ASN A 107 -38.70 84.46 12.98
N THR A 108 -37.96 83.49 12.46
CA THR A 108 -36.69 83.04 13.06
C THR A 108 -35.48 83.44 12.22
N LEU A 109 -34.56 84.22 12.82
CA LEU A 109 -33.24 84.59 12.29
C LEU A 109 -32.46 83.34 11.81
N GLN A 110 -31.59 83.49 10.79
CA GLN A 110 -30.79 82.40 10.19
C GLN A 110 -30.11 81.49 11.24
N ARG A 111 -29.73 82.06 12.38
CA ARG A 111 -29.12 81.36 13.52
C ARG A 111 -30.04 80.30 14.18
N THR A 112 -31.35 80.53 14.22
CA THR A 112 -32.34 79.59 14.76
C THR A 112 -32.67 78.47 13.76
N LEU A 113 -32.57 78.75 12.45
CA LEU A 113 -32.72 77.73 11.40
C LEU A 113 -31.54 76.74 11.43
N VAL A 114 -30.32 77.27 11.62
CA VAL A 114 -29.10 76.45 11.80
C VAL A 114 -29.19 75.58 13.05
N LEU A 115 -29.69 76.12 14.17
CA LEU A 115 -29.93 75.34 15.39
C LEU A 115 -30.97 74.23 15.16
N LYS A 116 -32.03 74.49 14.40
CA LYS A 116 -33.03 73.48 14.03
C LYS A 116 -32.41 72.37 13.16
N THR A 117 -31.58 72.71 12.18
CA THR A 117 -30.87 71.71 11.36
C THR A 117 -29.81 70.95 12.17
N GLN A 118 -29.14 71.60 13.12
CA GLN A 118 -28.16 70.97 14.02
C GLN A 118 -28.84 69.94 14.93
N VAL A 119 -29.96 70.30 15.56
CA VAL A 119 -30.74 69.38 16.40
C VAL A 119 -31.30 68.21 15.60
N GLN A 120 -31.75 68.45 14.36
CA GLN A 120 -32.18 67.37 13.46
C GLN A 120 -31.02 66.45 13.07
N LEU A 121 -29.84 67.01 12.77
CA LEU A 121 -28.63 66.25 12.46
C LEU A 121 -28.20 65.39 13.66
N ASP A 122 -28.22 65.95 14.88
CA ASP A 122 -27.87 65.24 16.10
C ASP A 122 -28.87 64.12 16.42
N ASN A 123 -30.16 64.35 16.16
CA ASN A 123 -31.18 63.31 16.30
C ASN A 123 -30.97 62.15 15.31
N VAL A 124 -30.67 62.46 14.04
CA VAL A 124 -30.35 61.45 13.01
C VAL A 124 -29.06 60.71 13.34
N ASN A 125 -28.03 61.42 13.80
CA ASN A 125 -26.75 60.84 14.22
C ASN A 125 -26.93 59.86 15.39
N ARG A 126 -27.76 60.21 16.37
CA ARG A 126 -28.10 59.33 17.50
C ARG A 126 -28.82 58.05 17.04
N GLN A 127 -29.79 58.17 16.12
CA GLN A 127 -30.46 57.01 15.53
C GLN A 127 -29.50 56.14 14.70
N LEU A 128 -28.59 56.77 13.96
CA LEU A 128 -27.58 56.08 13.17
C LEU A 128 -26.58 55.34 14.06
N LEU A 129 -26.16 55.94 15.17
CA LEU A 129 -25.31 55.29 16.18
C LEU A 129 -26.02 54.08 16.80
N GLN A 130 -27.29 54.23 17.18
CA GLN A 130 -28.10 53.13 17.70
C GLN A 130 -28.24 51.98 16.69
N LYS A 131 -28.48 52.28 15.41
CA LYS A 131 -28.55 51.27 14.34
C LYS A 131 -27.19 50.60 14.09
N ARG A 132 -26.08 51.33 14.22
CA ARG A 132 -24.72 50.74 14.14
C ARG A 132 -24.44 49.77 15.28
N LEU A 133 -24.87 50.10 16.50
CA LEU A 133 -24.75 49.20 17.65
C LEU A 133 -25.63 47.96 17.47
N GLU A 134 -26.90 48.12 17.11
CA GLU A 134 -27.80 46.99 16.81
C GLU A 134 -27.25 46.08 15.69
N PHE A 135 -26.65 46.66 14.65
CA PHE A 135 -26.03 45.90 13.57
C PHE A 135 -24.80 45.12 14.06
N LYS A 136 -23.94 45.76 14.87
CA LYS A 136 -22.76 45.12 15.47
C LYS A 136 -23.16 43.92 16.33
N ASP A 137 -24.16 44.08 17.18
CA ASP A 137 -24.66 43.01 18.06
C ASP A 137 -25.25 41.85 17.23
N ARG A 138 -26.01 42.16 16.17
CA ARG A 138 -26.52 41.14 15.24
C ARG A 138 -25.41 40.41 14.50
N MET A 139 -24.38 41.11 14.06
CA MET A 139 -23.23 40.49 13.39
C MET A 139 -22.48 39.55 14.33
N GLN A 140 -22.26 39.94 15.59
CA GLN A 140 -21.64 39.08 16.59
C GLN A 140 -22.49 37.84 16.90
N ALA A 141 -23.81 37.99 17.02
CA ALA A 141 -24.72 36.86 17.23
C ALA A 141 -24.73 35.88 16.05
N LEU A 142 -24.65 36.40 14.81
CA LEU A 142 -24.54 35.57 13.60
C LEU A 142 -23.20 34.86 13.53
N GLU A 143 -22.11 35.51 13.93
CA GLU A 143 -20.77 34.93 13.96
C GLU A 143 -20.68 33.78 14.96
N GLN A 144 -21.21 33.97 16.17
CA GLN A 144 -21.34 32.90 17.18
C GLN A 144 -22.20 31.73 16.67
N ARG A 145 -23.33 32.02 16.03
CA ARG A 145 -24.21 30.99 15.49
C ARG A 145 -23.57 30.22 14.33
N ARG A 146 -22.77 30.89 13.50
CA ARG A 146 -21.99 30.28 12.43
C ARG A 146 -20.91 29.36 13.01
N ALA A 147 -20.20 29.79 14.05
CA ALA A 147 -19.21 28.96 14.73
C ALA A 147 -19.84 27.68 15.33
N ALA A 148 -20.95 27.82 16.05
CA ALA A 148 -21.66 26.68 16.63
C ALA A 148 -22.23 25.70 15.57
N LEU A 149 -22.64 26.21 14.40
CA LEU A 149 -23.08 25.35 13.30
C LEU A 149 -21.92 24.58 12.66
N LEU A 150 -20.75 25.20 12.52
CA LEU A 150 -19.56 24.52 12.00
C LEU A 150 -19.09 23.43 12.96
N GLU A 151 -19.06 23.70 14.26
CA GLU A 151 -18.72 22.71 15.29
C GLU A 151 -19.68 21.50 15.25
N LYS A 152 -21.00 21.76 15.20
CA LYS A 152 -21.99 20.69 15.04
C LYS A 152 -21.82 19.92 13.73
N GLN A 153 -21.47 20.60 12.64
CA GLN A 153 -21.23 19.94 11.37
C GLN A 153 -20.03 18.99 11.47
N GLU A 154 -18.92 19.42 12.07
CA GLU A 154 -17.76 18.56 12.30
C GLU A 154 -18.10 17.39 13.22
N GLU A 155 -18.83 17.60 14.32
CA GLU A 155 -19.29 16.50 15.18
C GLU A 155 -20.13 15.47 14.41
N THR A 156 -21.04 15.91 13.53
CA THR A 156 -21.85 14.98 12.74
C THR A 156 -21.01 14.20 11.74
N LYS A 157 -19.98 14.82 11.13
CA LYS A 157 -19.03 14.13 10.25
C LYS A 157 -18.20 13.11 11.03
N GLU A 158 -17.72 13.46 12.22
CA GLU A 158 -17.00 12.53 13.08
C GLU A 158 -17.87 11.34 13.51
N ARG A 159 -19.15 11.58 13.84
CA ARG A 159 -20.07 10.47 14.16
C ARG A 159 -20.35 9.60 12.94
N ALA A 160 -20.49 10.19 11.76
CA ALA A 160 -20.68 9.43 10.52
C ALA A 160 -19.47 8.55 10.21
N THR A 161 -18.25 9.09 10.29
CA THR A 161 -17.01 8.32 10.05
C THR A 161 -16.81 7.22 11.10
N LYS A 162 -17.15 7.46 12.37
CA LYS A 162 -17.13 6.42 13.42
C LYS A 162 -18.15 5.32 13.14
N PHE A 163 -19.34 5.67 12.67
CA PHE A 163 -20.39 4.71 12.34
C PHE A 163 -20.02 3.88 11.11
N GLU A 164 -19.44 4.49 10.08
CA GLU A 164 -18.95 3.81 8.88
C GLU A 164 -17.89 2.77 9.23
N LYS A 165 -16.88 3.14 10.04
CA LYS A 165 -15.89 2.21 10.58
C LYS A 165 -16.51 1.06 11.36
N PHE A 166 -17.52 1.35 12.19
CA PHE A 166 -18.23 0.32 12.94
C PHE A 166 -18.99 -0.66 12.04
N VAL A 167 -19.62 -0.17 10.97
CA VAL A 167 -20.31 -0.99 9.98
C VAL A 167 -19.31 -1.90 9.26
N GLU A 168 -18.20 -1.34 8.79
CA GLU A 168 -17.13 -2.11 8.15
C GLU A 168 -16.59 -3.21 9.07
N GLU A 169 -16.28 -2.88 10.33
CA GLU A 169 -15.83 -3.87 11.32
C GLU A 169 -16.86 -4.98 11.57
N ASN A 170 -18.15 -4.62 11.63
CA ASN A 170 -19.23 -5.59 11.80
C ASN A 170 -19.37 -6.50 10.57
N GLU A 171 -19.28 -5.95 9.37
CA GLU A 171 -19.29 -6.74 8.14
C GLU A 171 -18.10 -7.69 8.06
N VAL A 172 -16.91 -7.25 8.49
CA VAL A 172 -15.74 -8.12 8.58
C VAL A 172 -15.96 -9.23 9.60
N LYS A 173 -16.53 -8.95 10.78
CA LYS A 173 -16.88 -9.97 11.79
C LYS A 173 -17.89 -10.96 11.23
N ARG A 174 -18.92 -10.49 10.52
CA ARG A 174 -19.94 -11.34 9.86
C ARG A 174 -19.31 -12.23 8.78
N ARG A 175 -18.45 -11.67 7.92
CA ARG A 175 -17.73 -12.43 6.88
C ARG A 175 -16.82 -13.51 7.49
N ARG A 176 -16.09 -13.19 8.56
CA ARG A 176 -15.26 -14.16 9.29
C ARG A 176 -16.09 -15.29 9.91
N ALA A 177 -17.21 -14.96 10.57
CA ALA A 177 -18.11 -15.94 11.15
C ALA A 177 -18.71 -16.88 10.09
N LEU A 178 -19.14 -16.32 8.94
CA LEU A 178 -19.65 -17.11 7.82
C LEU A 178 -18.60 -18.03 7.23
N LYS A 179 -17.37 -17.54 7.01
CA LYS A 179 -16.27 -18.37 6.50
C LYS A 179 -15.94 -19.51 7.46
N LYS A 180 -15.91 -19.25 8.77
CA LYS A 180 -15.70 -20.28 9.79
C LYS A 180 -16.80 -21.34 9.76
N TYR A 181 -18.07 -20.91 9.72
CA TYR A 181 -19.21 -21.83 9.62
C TYR A 181 -19.17 -22.68 8.34
N GLN A 182 -18.81 -22.10 7.20
CA GLN A 182 -18.71 -22.83 5.94
C GLN A 182 -17.60 -23.89 5.97
N LEU A 183 -16.44 -23.56 6.56
CA LEU A 183 -15.35 -24.51 6.72
C LEU A 183 -15.73 -25.67 7.65
N GLU A 184 -16.30 -25.36 8.82
CA GLU A 184 -16.76 -26.37 9.78
C GLU A 184 -17.86 -27.25 9.19
N LYS A 185 -18.75 -26.69 8.36
CA LYS A 185 -19.77 -27.46 7.64
C LYS A 185 -19.15 -28.46 6.66
N LYS A 186 -18.21 -28.01 5.81
CA LYS A 186 -17.52 -28.89 4.86
C LYS A 186 -16.75 -30.00 5.58
N GLU A 187 -16.07 -29.66 6.67
CA GLU A 187 -15.31 -30.62 7.48
C GLU A 187 -16.22 -31.67 8.13
N ASN A 188 -17.40 -31.26 8.61
CA ASN A 188 -18.39 -32.20 9.12
C ASN A 188 -18.99 -33.09 8.04
N GLU A 189 -19.26 -32.56 6.83
CA GLU A 189 -19.70 -33.34 5.68
C GLU A 189 -18.68 -34.44 5.33
N LEU A 190 -17.38 -34.11 5.27
CA LEU A 190 -16.31 -35.08 5.04
C LEU A 190 -16.23 -36.15 6.14
N ARG A 191 -16.33 -35.75 7.41
CA ARG A 191 -16.33 -36.70 8.54
C ARG A 191 -17.53 -37.63 8.52
N GLU A 192 -18.69 -37.16 8.06
CA GLU A 192 -19.88 -38.02 7.90
C GLU A 192 -19.68 -39.06 6.80
N GLU A 193 -19.03 -38.69 5.69
CA GLU A 193 -18.68 -39.63 4.60
C GLU A 193 -17.63 -40.66 5.04
N GLU A 194 -16.60 -40.24 5.77
CA GLU A 194 -15.60 -41.15 6.35
C GLU A 194 -16.26 -42.11 7.33
N LYS A 195 -17.13 -41.60 8.20
CA LYS A 195 -17.91 -42.40 9.13
C LYS A 195 -18.76 -43.43 8.37
N SER A 196 -19.46 -43.05 7.30
CA SER A 196 -20.26 -44.01 6.52
C SER A 196 -19.40 -45.10 5.87
N LYS A 197 -18.25 -44.74 5.29
CA LYS A 197 -17.30 -45.71 4.71
C LYS A 197 -16.81 -46.72 5.76
N LEU A 198 -16.45 -46.24 6.94
CA LEU A 198 -16.02 -47.08 8.06
C LEU A 198 -17.13 -48.02 8.55
N TYR A 199 -18.39 -47.56 8.58
CA TYR A 199 -19.53 -48.43 8.92
C TYR A 199 -19.72 -49.56 7.88
N GLU A 200 -19.58 -49.26 6.59
CA GLU A 200 -19.66 -50.29 5.53
C GLU A 200 -18.53 -51.31 5.63
N GLU A 201 -17.30 -50.87 5.91
CA GLU A 201 -16.16 -51.77 6.13
C GLU A 201 -16.36 -52.65 7.35
N LEU A 202 -16.85 -52.07 8.45
CA LEU A 202 -17.16 -52.80 9.67
C LEU A 202 -18.22 -53.88 9.41
N GLU A 203 -19.27 -53.57 8.66
CA GLU A 203 -20.30 -54.53 8.29
C GLU A 203 -19.74 -55.68 7.42
N LYS A 204 -18.91 -55.36 6.42
CA LYS A 204 -18.22 -56.37 5.59
C LYS A 204 -17.33 -57.29 6.43
N LEU A 205 -16.58 -56.72 7.37
CA LEU A 205 -15.71 -57.49 8.26
C LEU A 205 -16.51 -58.35 9.23
N GLN A 206 -17.63 -57.86 9.76
CA GLN A 206 -18.52 -58.64 10.62
C GLN A 206 -19.12 -59.84 9.86
N LEU A 207 -19.58 -59.63 8.62
CA LEU A 207 -20.09 -60.71 7.77
C LEU A 207 -18.99 -61.76 7.50
N ARG A 208 -17.78 -61.32 7.16
CA ARG A 208 -16.64 -62.22 6.96
C ARG A 208 -16.29 -62.99 8.22
N HIS A 209 -16.30 -62.33 9.38
CA HIS A 209 -16.06 -62.98 10.67
C HIS A 209 -17.10 -64.07 10.93
N GLN A 210 -18.37 -63.80 10.67
CA GLN A 210 -19.44 -64.78 10.82
C GLN A 210 -19.25 -65.99 9.89
N GLN A 211 -18.93 -65.76 8.61
CA GLN A 211 -18.64 -66.84 7.66
C GLN A 211 -17.44 -67.69 8.08
N LEU A 212 -16.37 -67.05 8.57
CA LEU A 212 -15.20 -67.77 9.06
C LEU A 212 -15.53 -68.59 10.30
N LYS A 213 -16.34 -68.04 11.21
CA LYS A 213 -16.80 -68.75 12.40
C LYS A 213 -17.62 -70.00 12.04
N GLU A 214 -18.55 -69.89 11.10
CA GLU A 214 -19.31 -71.05 10.59
C GLU A 214 -18.40 -72.11 9.96
N ARG A 215 -17.34 -71.68 9.23
CA ARG A 215 -16.35 -72.63 8.70
C ARG A 215 -15.57 -73.31 9.81
N VAL A 216 -15.12 -72.57 10.82
CA VAL A 216 -14.44 -73.13 12.00
C VAL A 216 -15.33 -74.16 12.67
N ASP A 217 -16.60 -73.83 12.94
CA ASP A 217 -17.56 -74.75 13.55
C ASP A 217 -17.79 -76.01 12.70
N LYS A 218 -17.86 -75.86 11.37
CA LYS A 218 -17.98 -76.99 10.43
C LYS A 218 -16.78 -77.94 10.50
N TYR A 219 -15.57 -77.39 10.58
CA TYR A 219 -14.35 -78.20 10.59
C TYR A 219 -13.92 -78.68 11.98
N LYS A 220 -14.50 -78.11 13.04
CA LYS A 220 -14.28 -78.52 14.44
C LYS A 220 -14.54 -80.00 14.70
N ILE A 221 -15.48 -80.60 13.95
CA ILE A 221 -15.75 -82.04 14.02
C ILE A 221 -14.50 -82.87 13.68
N TYR A 222 -13.71 -82.44 12.71
CA TYR A 222 -12.48 -83.15 12.33
C TYR A 222 -11.36 -82.95 13.35
N GLU A 223 -11.26 -81.75 13.92
CA GLU A 223 -10.35 -81.47 15.03
C GLU A 223 -10.68 -82.37 16.23
N GLU A 224 -11.93 -82.40 16.68
CA GLU A 224 -12.38 -83.24 17.79
C GLU A 224 -12.20 -84.74 17.49
N TYR A 225 -12.40 -85.16 16.24
CA TYR A 225 -12.15 -86.54 15.81
C TYR A 225 -10.65 -86.89 15.85
N MET A 226 -9.78 -86.01 15.36
CA MET A 226 -8.33 -86.23 15.40
C MET A 226 -7.78 -86.20 16.82
N MET A 227 -8.28 -85.32 17.68
CA MET A 227 -7.94 -85.32 19.11
C MET A 227 -8.32 -86.63 19.78
N LYS A 228 -9.53 -87.15 19.51
CA LYS A 228 -9.96 -88.47 20.03
C LYS A 228 -9.13 -89.64 19.48
N ILE A 229 -8.61 -89.55 18.26
CA ILE A 229 -7.70 -90.57 17.71
C ILE A 229 -6.33 -90.51 18.38
N LEU A 230 -5.82 -89.30 18.63
CA LEU A 230 -4.56 -89.10 19.35
C LEU A 230 -4.62 -89.71 20.77
N ASP A 231 -5.76 -89.59 21.45
CA ASP A 231 -5.99 -90.20 22.77
C ASP A 231 -6.02 -91.75 22.74
N LEU A 232 -6.28 -92.36 21.57
CA LEU A 232 -6.38 -93.82 21.39
C LEU A 232 -5.10 -94.45 20.82
N LEU A 233 -4.14 -93.65 20.36
CA LEU A 233 -2.89 -94.11 19.78
C LEU A 233 -1.89 -94.49 20.90
N PRO A 234 -1.25 -95.68 20.85
CA PRO A 234 -0.18 -96.03 21.77
C PRO A 234 0.98 -95.03 21.70
N GLU A 235 1.61 -94.71 22.84
CA GLU A 235 2.71 -93.74 22.98
C GLU A 235 3.90 -94.01 22.04
N ALA A 236 4.04 -95.23 21.51
CA ALA A 236 5.05 -95.60 20.51
C ALA A 236 4.83 -94.98 19.11
N TYR A 237 3.65 -94.44 18.79
CA TYR A 237 3.40 -93.67 17.55
C TYR A 237 3.62 -92.15 17.74
N LEU A 238 3.79 -91.70 18.98
CA LEU A 238 4.11 -90.31 19.33
C LEU A 238 5.62 -90.02 19.30
N GLU A 239 6.44 -91.05 19.08
CA GLU A 239 7.84 -90.87 18.68
C GLU A 239 7.84 -90.24 17.29
N CYS A 240 7.66 -88.92 17.27
CA CYS A 240 8.12 -88.03 16.22
C CYS A 240 9.65 -88.14 16.24
N ASP A 241 10.16 -89.29 15.81
CA ASP A 241 11.57 -89.51 15.58
C ASP A 241 12.07 -88.37 14.70
N SER A 242 13.32 -87.99 14.93
CA SER A 242 14.02 -86.92 14.21
C SER A 242 13.91 -87.03 12.67
N ASP A 243 13.49 -88.19 12.16
CA ASP A 243 13.31 -88.54 10.75
C ASP A 243 11.86 -88.39 10.21
N SER A 244 10.89 -87.97 11.04
CA SER A 244 9.53 -87.65 10.58
C SER A 244 9.53 -86.38 9.72
N LEU A 245 9.03 -86.50 8.47
CA LEU A 245 8.94 -85.40 7.48
C LEU A 245 8.21 -84.15 7.99
N VAL A 246 7.44 -84.27 9.06
CA VAL A 246 6.62 -83.19 9.65
C VAL A 246 7.45 -82.28 10.57
N MET A 247 8.43 -82.81 11.33
CA MET A 247 9.21 -82.00 12.28
C MET A 247 10.09 -80.92 11.61
N PRO A 248 10.75 -81.18 10.47
CA PRO A 248 11.44 -80.13 9.73
C PRO A 248 10.51 -78.99 9.28
N ILE A 249 9.26 -79.30 8.93
CA ILE A 249 8.25 -78.30 8.53
C ILE A 249 7.83 -77.46 9.73
N ILE A 250 7.58 -78.08 10.89
CA ILE A 250 7.24 -77.39 12.13
C ILE A 250 8.40 -76.47 12.56
N ARG A 251 9.64 -76.98 12.62
CA ARG A 251 10.83 -76.16 12.95
C ARG A 251 11.03 -75.00 11.99
N ARG A 252 10.77 -75.20 10.69
CA ARG A 252 10.82 -74.12 9.69
C ARG A 252 9.73 -73.08 9.94
N HIS A 253 8.50 -73.51 10.23
CA HIS A 253 7.41 -72.60 10.56
C HIS A 253 7.67 -71.82 11.84
N GLU A 254 8.18 -72.46 12.90
CA GLU A 254 8.61 -71.82 14.14
C GLU A 254 9.69 -70.78 13.88
N THR A 255 10.71 -71.13 13.09
CA THR A 255 11.77 -70.19 12.70
C THR A 255 11.20 -69.00 11.93
N LEU A 256 10.31 -69.24 10.96
CA LEU A 256 9.64 -68.17 10.21
C LEU A 256 8.76 -67.30 11.11
N SER A 257 8.00 -67.89 12.03
CA SER A 257 7.17 -67.18 12.99
C SER A 257 8.00 -66.27 13.89
N ILE A 258 9.14 -66.76 14.40
CA ILE A 258 10.07 -65.96 15.21
C ILE A 258 10.63 -64.80 14.36
N THR A 259 11.09 -65.07 13.13
CA THR A 259 11.61 -64.01 12.27
C THR A 259 10.54 -62.98 11.91
N GLN A 260 9.29 -63.41 11.71
CA GLN A 260 8.17 -62.51 11.45
C GLN A 260 7.89 -61.62 12.67
N GLN A 261 7.94 -62.19 13.87
CA GLN A 261 7.72 -61.46 15.12
C GLN A 261 8.82 -60.43 15.36
N ASP A 262 10.09 -60.78 15.09
CA ASP A 262 11.23 -59.87 15.15
C ASP A 262 11.09 -58.73 14.12
N LEU A 263 10.65 -59.04 12.90
CA LEU A 263 10.42 -58.03 11.86
C LEU A 263 9.28 -57.08 12.24
N LEU A 264 8.21 -57.58 12.84
CA LEU A 264 7.11 -56.75 13.33
C LEU A 264 7.57 -55.84 14.47
N GLN A 265 8.38 -56.34 15.40
CA GLN A 265 8.97 -55.51 16.47
C GLN A 265 9.87 -54.40 15.91
N ARG A 266 10.69 -54.71 14.91
CA ARG A 266 11.51 -53.70 14.21
C ARG A 266 10.67 -52.68 13.46
N LEU A 267 9.57 -53.10 12.84
CA LEU A 267 8.65 -52.17 12.19
C LEU A 267 7.98 -51.24 13.19
N THR A 268 7.56 -51.74 14.36
CA THR A 268 6.99 -50.89 15.41
C THR A 268 8.02 -49.90 15.96
N SER A 269 9.26 -50.32 16.20
CA SER A 269 10.30 -49.39 16.69
C SER A 269 10.62 -48.30 15.66
N LEU A 270 10.71 -48.66 14.37
CA LEU A 270 10.92 -47.68 13.30
C LEU A 270 9.72 -46.72 13.16
N ALA A 271 8.50 -47.20 13.36
CA ALA A 271 7.31 -46.36 13.34
C ALA A 271 7.32 -45.34 14.50
N GLU A 272 7.70 -45.77 15.71
CA GLU A 272 7.86 -44.88 16.86
C GLU A 272 8.96 -43.83 16.63
N GLU A 273 10.10 -44.23 16.05
CA GLU A 273 11.18 -43.30 15.69
C GLU A 273 10.72 -42.27 14.65
N LEU A 274 9.94 -42.70 13.64
CA LEU A 274 9.34 -41.80 12.65
C LEU A 274 8.34 -40.82 13.28
N GLU A 275 7.47 -41.30 14.18
CA GLU A 275 6.54 -40.42 14.90
C GLU A 275 7.29 -39.42 15.78
N GLN A 276 8.30 -39.85 16.54
CA GLN A 276 9.15 -38.95 17.32
C GLN A 276 9.87 -37.93 16.43
N GLY A 277 10.37 -38.36 15.27
CA GLY A 277 10.97 -37.47 14.27
C GLY A 277 9.98 -36.42 13.76
N ARG A 278 8.73 -36.81 13.51
CA ARG A 278 7.64 -35.89 13.12
C ARG A 278 7.34 -34.89 14.22
N TYR A 279 7.17 -35.34 15.47
CA TYR A 279 6.93 -34.44 16.61
C TYR A 279 8.07 -33.42 16.80
N ASN A 280 9.32 -33.86 16.67
CA ASN A 280 10.48 -32.96 16.76
C ASN A 280 10.50 -31.93 15.63
N LEU A 281 10.18 -32.37 14.41
CA LEU A 281 10.10 -31.48 13.24
C LEU A 281 8.97 -30.46 13.38
N ASP A 282 7.80 -30.86 13.87
CA ASP A 282 6.68 -29.95 14.12
C ASP A 282 6.97 -28.96 15.25
N SER A 283 7.64 -29.40 16.31
CA SER A 283 8.13 -28.51 17.38
C SER A 283 9.11 -27.48 16.82
N LEU A 284 10.09 -27.90 16.02
CA LEU A 284 11.05 -27.00 15.37
C LEU A 284 10.38 -26.02 14.40
N LYS A 285 9.38 -26.48 13.62
CA LYS A 285 8.57 -25.62 12.75
C LYS A 285 7.83 -24.56 13.57
N LEU A 286 7.22 -24.95 14.69
CA LEU A 286 6.52 -24.03 15.57
C LEU A 286 7.50 -22.99 16.15
N GLU A 287 8.63 -23.42 16.70
CA GLU A 287 9.67 -22.53 17.21
C GLU A 287 10.16 -21.55 16.13
N HIS A 288 10.47 -22.05 14.93
CA HIS A 288 10.90 -21.19 13.82
C HIS A 288 9.81 -20.18 13.44
N SER A 289 8.54 -20.60 13.39
CA SER A 289 7.41 -19.71 13.11
C SER A 289 7.29 -18.60 14.17
N THR A 290 7.47 -18.93 15.45
CA THR A 290 7.45 -17.96 16.55
C THR A 290 8.64 -17.01 16.49
N SER A 291 9.84 -17.51 16.21
CA SER A 291 11.04 -16.69 16.02
C SER A 291 10.86 -15.71 14.86
N ARG A 292 10.29 -16.17 13.74
CA ARG A 292 9.99 -15.32 12.58
C ARG A 292 9.01 -14.20 12.94
N LEU A 293 7.99 -14.50 13.75
CA LEU A 293 7.05 -13.48 14.25
C LEU A 293 7.75 -12.47 15.17
N MET A 294 8.63 -12.91 16.05
CA MET A 294 9.40 -12.04 16.94
C MET A 294 10.36 -11.14 16.17
N SER A 295 11.13 -11.68 15.21
CA SER A 295 12.01 -10.89 14.35
C SER A 295 11.23 -9.90 13.47
N ASN A 296 10.06 -10.29 12.95
CA ASN A 296 9.20 -9.36 12.21
C ASN A 296 8.65 -8.24 13.10
N LYS A 297 8.34 -8.53 14.36
CA LYS A 297 7.96 -7.51 15.34
C LYS A 297 9.11 -6.54 15.57
N GLU A 298 10.33 -7.03 15.82
CA GLU A 298 11.52 -6.20 15.99
C GLU A 298 11.81 -5.33 14.75
N LEU A 299 11.70 -5.90 13.55
CA LEU A 299 11.83 -5.15 12.29
C LEU A 299 10.78 -4.04 12.18
N SER A 300 9.53 -4.31 12.57
CA SER A 300 8.48 -3.29 12.56
C SER A 300 8.77 -2.17 13.57
N GLU A 301 9.27 -2.50 14.75
CA GLU A 301 9.67 -1.52 15.77
C GLU A 301 10.82 -0.65 15.27
N LEU A 302 11.88 -1.25 14.73
CA LEU A 302 13.01 -0.52 14.14
C LEU A 302 12.59 0.38 12.99
N ARG A 303 11.67 -0.09 12.13
CA ARG A 303 11.14 0.72 11.02
C ARG A 303 10.38 1.94 11.52
N THR A 304 9.55 1.78 12.56
CA THR A 304 8.85 2.93 13.16
C THR A 304 9.81 3.92 13.82
N GLN A 305 10.87 3.45 14.48
CA GLN A 305 11.89 4.33 15.06
C GLN A 305 12.62 5.12 13.97
N TRP A 306 12.96 4.46 12.86
CA TRP A 306 13.60 5.11 11.74
C TRP A 306 12.70 6.14 11.06
N ASP A 307 11.41 5.84 10.88
CA ASP A 307 10.43 6.79 10.35
C ASP A 307 10.28 8.03 11.25
N GLN A 308 10.29 7.83 12.59
CA GLN A 308 10.26 8.94 13.55
C GLN A 308 11.51 9.82 13.46
N ILE A 309 12.71 9.23 13.34
CA ILE A 309 13.95 9.99 13.20
C ILE A 309 13.98 10.74 11.87
N ARG A 310 13.57 10.08 10.78
CA ARG A 310 13.46 10.69 9.46
C ARG A 310 12.51 11.90 9.45
N GLU A 311 11.35 11.78 10.10
CA GLU A 311 10.39 12.88 10.18
C GLU A 311 10.96 14.05 11.01
N LYS A 312 11.63 13.77 12.13
CA LYS A 312 12.34 14.80 12.90
C LYS A 312 13.43 15.49 12.08
N ASN A 313 14.20 14.76 11.28
CA ASN A 313 15.22 15.35 10.41
C ASN A 313 14.60 16.29 9.37
N LYS A 314 13.49 15.88 8.72
CA LYS A 314 12.76 16.76 7.79
C LYS A 314 12.25 18.02 8.46
N GLN A 315 11.73 17.91 9.68
CA GLN A 315 11.27 19.06 10.46
C GLN A 315 12.43 20.02 10.75
N LEU A 316 13.60 19.48 11.16
CA LEU A 316 14.80 20.29 11.41
C LEU A 316 15.31 20.97 10.12
N GLU A 317 15.39 20.24 9.01
CA GLU A 317 15.77 20.82 7.71
C GLU A 317 14.82 21.96 7.31
N MET A 318 13.51 21.77 7.45
CA MET A 318 12.52 22.82 7.17
C MET A 318 12.74 24.05 8.04
N THR A 319 13.00 23.88 9.34
CA THR A 319 13.31 25.02 10.23
C THR A 319 14.59 25.73 9.86
N LEU A 320 15.62 25.02 9.40
CA LEU A 320 16.87 25.62 8.93
C LEU A 320 16.65 26.43 7.66
N TYR A 321 15.86 25.92 6.71
CA TYR A 321 15.49 26.68 5.51
C TYR A 321 14.75 27.97 5.83
N ILE A 322 13.76 27.90 6.74
CA ILE A 322 13.01 29.10 7.16
C ILE A 322 13.93 30.12 7.83
N HIS A 323 14.81 29.69 8.73
CA HIS A 323 15.76 30.59 9.38
C HIS A 323 16.78 31.18 8.39
N HIS A 324 17.22 30.41 7.41
CA HIS A 324 18.11 30.90 6.36
C HIS A 324 17.43 31.97 5.52
N ASP A 325 16.20 31.74 5.06
CA ASP A 325 15.41 32.70 4.28
C ASP A 325 15.21 34.01 5.05
N GLN A 326 14.81 33.92 6.33
CA GLN A 326 14.70 35.08 7.22
C GLN A 326 16.02 35.83 7.38
N SER A 327 17.15 35.13 7.45
CA SER A 327 18.47 35.78 7.55
C SER A 327 18.87 36.50 6.27
N VAL A 328 18.51 35.95 5.10
CA VAL A 328 18.75 36.57 3.80
C VAL A 328 17.92 37.85 3.69
N ASP A 329 16.63 37.80 4.05
CA ASP A 329 15.75 38.97 4.08
C ASP A 329 16.32 40.08 4.98
N GLN A 330 16.79 39.73 6.18
CA GLN A 330 17.41 40.69 7.11
C GLN A 330 18.70 41.32 6.54
N ILE A 331 19.54 40.52 5.87
CA ILE A 331 20.76 41.01 5.23
C ILE A 331 20.41 41.96 4.07
N GLU A 332 19.39 41.65 3.28
CA GLU A 332 18.92 42.51 2.20
C GLU A 332 18.34 43.83 2.74
N GLU A 333 17.50 43.79 3.77
CA GLU A 333 16.96 44.99 4.43
C GLU A 333 18.07 45.89 4.98
N ILE A 334 19.05 45.32 5.70
CA ILE A 334 20.21 46.05 6.21
C ILE A 334 21.04 46.63 5.05
N GLY A 335 21.25 45.85 3.99
CA GLY A 335 21.95 46.32 2.78
C GLY A 335 21.26 47.52 2.15
N CYS A 336 19.94 47.46 1.96
CA CYS A 336 19.14 48.56 1.44
C CYS A 336 19.21 49.81 2.32
N LEU A 337 19.14 49.65 3.65
CA LEU A 337 19.28 50.77 4.60
C LEU A 337 20.67 51.42 4.51
N LEU A 338 21.74 50.62 4.47
CA LEU A 338 23.11 51.11 4.35
C LEU A 338 23.34 51.85 3.02
N LEU A 339 22.77 51.35 1.92
CA LEU A 339 22.77 52.03 0.63
C LEU A 339 22.02 53.36 0.69
N ALA A 340 20.85 53.40 1.34
CA ALA A 340 20.09 54.64 1.51
C ALA A 340 20.85 55.69 2.33
N VAL A 341 21.51 55.27 3.43
CA VAL A 341 22.38 56.14 4.24
C VAL A 341 23.52 56.70 3.40
N LYS A 342 24.23 55.85 2.64
CA LYS A 342 25.32 56.31 1.76
C LYS A 342 24.83 57.31 0.71
N ASN A 343 23.67 57.05 0.09
CA ASN A 343 23.07 57.94 -0.90
C ASN A 343 22.68 59.30 -0.30
N LEU A 344 22.08 59.32 0.89
CA LEU A 344 21.75 60.55 1.60
C LEU A 344 23.00 61.32 2.06
N ALA A 345 24.02 60.61 2.56
CA ALA A 345 25.29 61.22 2.98
C ALA A 345 26.00 61.90 1.80
N GLN A 346 25.94 61.32 0.60
CA GLN A 346 26.45 61.97 -0.61
C GLN A 346 25.72 63.28 -0.95
N GLN A 347 24.40 63.35 -0.70
CA GLN A 347 23.60 64.54 -0.99
C GLN A 347 23.74 65.64 0.08
N CYS A 348 24.04 65.25 1.32
CA CYS A 348 24.08 66.12 2.49
C CYS A 348 25.50 66.32 3.03
N HIS A 349 26.52 66.22 2.17
CA HIS A 349 27.91 66.28 2.60
C HIS A 349 28.28 67.67 3.14
N LEU A 350 28.78 67.70 4.37
CA LEU A 350 29.25 68.90 5.06
C LEU A 350 30.79 68.94 5.01
N GLN A 351 31.37 70.09 4.66
CA GLN A 351 32.82 70.21 4.39
C GLN A 351 33.71 70.03 5.63
N HIS A 352 33.17 70.13 6.84
CA HIS A 352 33.89 69.85 8.08
C HIS A 352 33.95 68.36 8.42
N TYR A 353 33.19 67.52 7.73
CA TYR A 353 33.36 66.07 7.76
C TYR A 353 34.39 65.63 6.72
N GLY A 354 35.15 64.58 7.04
CA GLY A 354 36.19 64.02 6.17
C GLY A 354 35.64 63.38 4.87
N PRO A 355 36.52 62.80 4.03
CA PRO A 355 36.10 62.18 2.78
C PRO A 355 35.12 61.01 3.01
N LEU A 356 34.02 60.99 2.24
CA LEU A 356 32.90 60.03 2.35
C LEU A 356 33.32 58.55 2.28
N GLN A 357 34.42 58.23 1.59
CA GLN A 357 34.94 56.85 1.47
C GLN A 357 35.51 56.27 2.78
N GLU A 358 35.93 57.12 3.72
CA GLU A 358 36.59 56.70 4.97
C GLU A 358 35.64 56.78 6.19
N MET A 359 34.40 57.25 5.97
CA MET A 359 33.40 57.40 7.02
C MET A 359 32.65 56.09 7.27
N ASP A 360 32.42 55.78 8.55
CA ASP A 360 31.51 54.70 8.96
C ASP A 360 30.04 55.10 8.74
N SER A 361 29.17 54.11 8.69
CA SER A 361 27.73 54.28 8.48
C SER A 361 27.09 55.10 9.61
N LEU A 362 27.57 54.97 10.85
CA LEU A 362 27.12 55.76 11.99
C LEU A 362 27.53 57.23 11.86
N THR A 363 28.77 57.51 11.47
CA THR A 363 29.24 58.89 11.28
C THR A 363 28.59 59.57 10.08
N MET A 364 28.26 58.81 9.03
CA MET A 364 27.41 59.30 7.93
C MET A 364 26.00 59.70 8.40
N MET A 365 25.38 58.93 9.30
CA MET A 365 24.07 59.26 9.86
C MET A 365 24.10 60.51 10.75
N ASP A 366 25.15 60.68 11.56
CA ASP A 366 25.33 61.89 12.38
C ASP A 366 25.49 63.15 11.51
N MET A 367 26.25 63.05 10.41
CA MET A 367 26.38 64.13 9.44
C MET A 367 25.05 64.49 8.76
N ILE A 368 24.28 63.48 8.30
CA ILE A 368 22.94 63.69 7.71
C ILE A 368 22.02 64.40 8.72
N LYS A 369 22.06 63.98 9.99
CA LYS A 369 21.29 64.59 11.07
C LYS A 369 21.67 66.06 11.28
N GLU A 370 22.95 66.38 11.31
CA GLU A 370 23.45 67.76 11.45
C GLU A 370 23.01 68.63 10.27
N PHE A 371 23.13 68.13 9.04
CA PHE A 371 22.67 68.84 7.84
C PHE A 371 21.16 69.13 7.86
N ILE A 372 20.35 68.18 8.31
CA ILE A 372 18.89 68.37 8.46
C ILE A 372 18.59 69.45 9.52
N LEU A 373 19.30 69.45 10.65
CA LEU A 373 19.12 70.46 11.69
C LEU A 373 19.52 71.86 11.20
N GLU A 374 20.63 71.97 10.47
CA GLU A 374 21.08 73.24 9.87
C GLU A 374 20.10 73.75 8.80
N THR A 375 19.58 72.88 7.94
CA THR A 375 18.59 73.27 6.90
C THR A 375 17.26 73.70 7.52
N VAL A 376 16.77 73.02 8.55
CA VAL A 376 15.54 73.43 9.26
C VAL A 376 15.74 74.74 10.01
N ASP A 377 16.89 74.96 10.64
CA ASP A 377 17.19 76.21 11.33
C ASP A 377 17.41 77.38 10.35
N THR A 378 17.91 77.13 9.14
CA THR A 378 18.01 78.15 8.08
C THR A 378 16.64 78.47 7.47
N GLU A 379 15.79 77.48 7.23
CA GLU A 379 14.41 77.70 6.76
C GLU A 379 13.57 78.47 7.78
N ARG A 380 13.67 78.12 9.08
CA ARG A 380 12.98 78.87 10.16
C ARG A 380 13.42 80.34 10.20
N ARG A 381 14.71 80.61 10.00
CA ARG A 381 15.25 81.97 9.90
C ARG A 381 14.79 82.68 8.62
N ALA A 382 14.69 81.98 7.50
CA ALA A 382 14.18 82.54 6.23
C ALA A 382 12.68 82.87 6.30
N LEU A 383 11.86 82.02 6.92
CA LEU A 383 10.42 82.25 7.09
C LEU A 383 10.11 83.43 8.00
N GLN A 384 10.92 83.66 9.04
CA GLN A 384 10.84 84.85 9.89
C GLN A 384 11.17 86.16 9.12
N ILE A 385 11.95 86.07 8.06
CA ILE A 385 12.26 87.21 7.18
C ILE A 385 11.10 87.45 6.20
N THR A 386 10.44 86.40 5.70
CA THR A 386 9.34 86.55 4.72
C THR A 386 8.03 87.06 5.32
N ASP A 387 7.73 86.78 6.59
CA ASP A 387 6.53 87.32 7.27
C ASP A 387 6.63 88.84 7.58
N SER A 388 7.79 89.44 7.37
CA SER A 388 8.02 90.88 7.60
C SER A 388 7.92 91.76 6.34
N SER A 389 7.48 91.22 5.19
CA SER A 389 7.33 92.03 3.97
C SER A 389 6.11 91.66 3.10
N SER A 390 5.07 92.49 3.19
CA SER A 390 3.95 92.56 2.25
C SER A 390 4.35 93.24 0.92
N GLU A 391 4.34 92.47 -0.19
CA GLU A 391 3.79 92.66 -1.57
C GLU A 391 3.72 94.04 -2.29
N PRO A 392 3.43 94.14 -3.63
CA PRO A 392 3.50 93.18 -4.77
C PRO A 392 4.10 93.81 -6.09
N ILE A 393 4.15 93.03 -7.20
CA ILE A 393 3.63 93.36 -8.58
C ILE A 393 4.41 92.70 -9.74
N LYS A 394 3.69 91.83 -10.46
CA LYS A 394 3.56 91.58 -11.92
C LYS A 394 4.77 91.73 -12.87
N ARG A 395 5.03 90.67 -13.65
CA ARG A 395 4.85 90.55 -15.13
C ARG A 395 5.61 89.30 -15.62
N SER A 396 4.93 88.25 -16.09
CA SER A 396 4.56 87.99 -17.50
C SER A 396 5.73 88.00 -18.49
N ARG A 397 6.09 86.82 -19.05
CA ARG A 397 6.49 86.68 -20.47
C ARG A 397 6.25 85.26 -21.01
N HIS A 398 5.65 85.26 -22.19
CA HIS A 398 5.34 84.16 -23.11
C HIS A 398 6.52 83.77 -24.01
N GLY A 399 6.43 82.56 -24.57
CA GLY A 399 6.90 82.15 -25.91
C GLY A 399 8.39 81.80 -25.99
N GLY A 400 8.84 80.72 -26.60
CA GLY A 400 8.22 79.77 -27.52
C GLY A 400 9.26 79.34 -28.56
N SER A 401 9.15 78.09 -29.03
CA SER A 401 9.65 77.56 -30.31
C SER A 401 10.91 76.67 -30.34
N LYS A 402 10.61 75.36 -30.48
CA LYS A 402 11.10 74.37 -31.47
C LYS A 402 12.52 73.79 -31.35
N GLY A 403 12.55 72.44 -31.35
CA GLY A 403 13.72 71.56 -31.25
C GLY A 403 14.59 71.43 -32.51
N PRO A 404 15.39 70.35 -32.58
CA PRO A 404 14.96 69.22 -33.41
C PRO A 404 15.22 67.83 -32.79
N ALA A 405 14.55 66.84 -33.38
CA ALA A 405 14.69 65.41 -33.12
C ALA A 405 16.02 64.83 -33.65
N LEU A 406 16.36 63.63 -33.16
CA LEU A 406 17.04 62.48 -33.80
C LEU A 406 17.24 61.44 -32.67
N SER A 407 16.38 60.43 -32.50
CA SER A 407 16.37 59.10 -33.15
C SER A 407 17.72 58.37 -33.17
N VAL A 408 17.77 57.16 -32.62
CA VAL A 408 18.03 55.87 -33.33
C VAL A 408 18.41 54.78 -32.32
N ASN A 409 17.63 53.68 -32.38
CA ASN A 409 17.94 52.24 -32.34
C ASN A 409 19.13 51.75 -31.50
N SER A 410 19.04 50.62 -30.79
CA SER A 410 19.02 49.26 -31.39
C SER A 410 19.10 48.26 -30.21
N SER A 411 18.24 47.24 -30.11
CA SER A 411 18.52 45.84 -30.53
C SER A 411 20.00 45.47 -30.38
N SER A 412 20.41 44.47 -29.58
CA SER A 412 20.12 43.05 -29.83
C SER A 412 21.03 42.15 -28.96
N LYS A 413 20.54 40.93 -28.66
CA LYS A 413 21.25 39.63 -28.48
C LYS A 413 22.27 39.57 -27.31
N VAL A 414 22.21 38.58 -26.42
CA VAL A 414 22.60 37.16 -26.59
C VAL A 414 21.74 36.29 -25.62
N ASN A 415 20.93 35.32 -26.09
CA ASN A 415 21.21 33.85 -26.19
C ASN A 415 21.63 33.22 -24.83
N LEU A 416 21.03 32.17 -24.26
CA LEU A 416 20.44 30.92 -24.78
C LEU A 416 19.05 30.65 -24.14
N LYS A 417 18.02 30.24 -24.89
CA LYS A 417 17.62 28.84 -25.23
C LYS A 417 17.58 27.90 -24.00
N SER A 418 16.56 27.09 -23.71
CA SER A 418 15.25 26.76 -24.30
C SER A 418 14.62 25.74 -23.33
N SER A 419 13.48 25.99 -22.69
CA SER A 419 12.16 25.44 -23.03
C SER A 419 12.10 23.96 -23.45
N SER A 420 11.37 23.15 -22.68
CA SER A 420 10.18 22.40 -23.14
C SER A 420 9.38 22.00 -21.88
N LYS A 421 8.15 22.51 -21.67
CA LYS A 421 6.85 22.13 -22.26
C LYS A 421 6.49 20.67 -21.97
N THR A 422 5.63 20.40 -20.99
CA THR A 422 4.14 20.34 -21.08
C THR A 422 3.59 19.32 -22.09
N ASN A 423 3.00 18.23 -21.59
CA ASN A 423 1.57 17.87 -21.76
C ASN A 423 1.31 16.60 -20.95
N ARG A 424 0.44 16.63 -19.95
CA ARG A 424 -1.03 16.50 -20.00
C ARG A 424 -1.53 15.13 -20.45
N ASP A 425 -2.10 14.46 -19.45
CA ASP A 425 -3.32 13.67 -19.44
C ASP A 425 -3.29 12.34 -20.19
N PHE A 426 -3.33 11.23 -19.43
CA PHE A 426 -4.45 10.30 -19.44
C PHE A 426 -4.40 9.41 -18.19
N CYS A 427 -5.44 9.49 -17.38
CA CYS A 427 -5.72 8.55 -16.30
C CYS A 427 -6.50 7.37 -16.93
N PRO A 428 -6.18 6.13 -16.54
CA PRO A 428 -7.27 5.29 -16.05
C PRO A 428 -6.90 4.50 -14.79
N VAL A 429 -7.82 4.57 -13.82
CA VAL A 429 -8.30 3.46 -12.99
C VAL A 429 -7.24 2.68 -12.21
N VAL A 430 -7.03 3.14 -10.97
CA VAL A 430 -6.35 2.41 -9.90
C VAL A 430 -7.13 1.12 -9.60
N TRP A 431 -6.51 -0.03 -9.88
CA TRP A 431 -6.83 -1.30 -9.23
C TRP A 431 -5.94 -1.49 -8.00
N GLY A 432 -6.60 -1.86 -6.90
CA GLY A 432 -6.12 -2.65 -5.77
C GLY A 432 -4.65 -2.59 -5.35
N ILE A 433 -4.44 -2.02 -4.17
CA ILE A 433 -3.28 -2.20 -3.29
C ILE A 433 -2.87 -3.69 -3.24
N SER A 434 -1.72 -4.01 -3.84
CA SER A 434 -0.98 -5.25 -3.54
C SER A 434 0.24 -4.90 -2.71
N ARG A 435 0.46 -5.67 -1.63
CA ARG A 435 1.53 -5.43 -0.65
C ARG A 435 2.88 -5.66 -1.34
N HIS A 436 3.64 -4.59 -1.54
CA HIS A 436 5.06 -4.70 -1.84
C HIS A 436 5.79 -5.30 -0.63
N HIS A 437 6.08 -6.60 -0.69
CA HIS A 437 7.28 -7.12 -0.05
C HIS A 437 8.46 -6.61 -0.89
N THR A 438 9.09 -5.55 -0.41
CA THR A 438 10.37 -5.07 -0.95
C THR A 438 11.43 -6.13 -0.69
N TRP A 439 11.78 -6.89 -1.73
CA TRP A 439 12.97 -7.71 -1.78
C TRP A 439 14.20 -6.80 -1.69
N ASP A 440 15.19 -7.21 -0.90
CA ASP A 440 16.38 -6.42 -0.59
C ASP A 440 17.16 -6.09 -1.88
N GLY A 441 17.00 -4.86 -2.38
CA GLY A 441 17.52 -4.38 -3.66
C GLY A 441 19.02 -4.10 -3.68
N LYS A 442 19.84 -5.00 -3.13
CA LYS A 442 21.31 -4.83 -3.09
C LYS A 442 22.14 -5.92 -3.76
N LEU A 443 21.54 -6.97 -4.32
CA LEU A 443 22.34 -8.12 -4.81
C LEU A 443 22.25 -8.45 -6.32
N TYR A 444 21.46 -7.73 -7.12
CA TYR A 444 21.30 -8.04 -8.54
C TYR A 444 21.25 -6.76 -9.38
N ASN A 445 22.38 -6.41 -10.01
CA ASN A 445 22.46 -5.36 -11.02
C ASN A 445 21.74 -5.82 -12.31
N MET A 446 20.41 -5.80 -12.33
CA MET A 446 19.62 -5.73 -13.57
C MET A 446 18.91 -4.38 -13.56
N ASP A 447 18.97 -3.66 -14.69
CA ASP A 447 18.20 -2.42 -14.86
C ASP A 447 16.72 -2.68 -14.59
N GLU A 448 16.05 -1.72 -13.94
CA GLU A 448 14.67 -1.86 -13.44
C GLU A 448 13.65 -2.24 -14.54
N SER A 449 13.98 -1.89 -15.80
CA SER A 449 13.21 -2.19 -17.01
C SER A 449 13.48 -3.54 -17.67
N THR A 450 14.59 -4.21 -17.35
CA THR A 450 15.02 -5.43 -18.05
C THR A 450 14.41 -6.67 -17.39
N LEU A 451 13.72 -7.49 -18.16
CA LEU A 451 13.07 -8.73 -17.71
C LEU A 451 13.96 -9.96 -17.90
N VAL A 452 14.72 -9.98 -18.99
CA VAL A 452 15.69 -11.02 -19.33
C VAL A 452 16.96 -10.32 -19.82
N SER A 453 18.08 -10.53 -19.12
CA SER A 453 19.39 -9.94 -19.46
C SER A 453 19.95 -10.56 -20.74
N ILE A 454 21.02 -9.99 -21.33
CA ILE A 454 21.77 -10.62 -22.42
C ILE A 454 22.51 -11.89 -21.95
N LYS A 455 22.98 -12.71 -22.89
CA LYS A 455 23.78 -13.90 -22.58
C LYS A 455 25.19 -13.51 -22.10
N GLU A 456 25.48 -13.77 -20.84
CA GLU A 456 26.76 -13.44 -20.17
C GLU A 456 27.62 -14.71 -20.00
N ALA A 457 28.94 -14.57 -20.02
CA ALA A 457 29.83 -15.68 -19.64
C ALA A 457 29.70 -15.97 -18.14
N THR A 458 29.61 -17.25 -17.75
CA THR A 458 29.55 -17.65 -16.32
C THR A 458 30.77 -17.17 -15.53
N SER A 459 31.93 -17.05 -16.18
CA SER A 459 33.16 -16.52 -15.57
C SER A 459 33.08 -15.02 -15.21
N ALA A 460 32.12 -14.26 -15.75
CA ALA A 460 31.92 -12.86 -15.39
C ALA A 460 31.25 -12.68 -14.00
N GLN A 461 30.77 -13.77 -13.38
CA GLN A 461 30.17 -13.75 -12.03
C GLN A 461 31.19 -13.61 -10.88
N THR A 462 32.49 -13.82 -11.11
CA THR A 462 33.50 -13.78 -10.03
C THR A 462 33.90 -12.36 -9.65
N LEU A 463 33.00 -11.62 -8.99
CA LEU A 463 33.36 -10.53 -8.08
C LEU A 463 32.18 -10.15 -7.16
N GLU A 464 31.76 -11.06 -6.26
CA GLU A 464 31.26 -10.74 -4.91
C GLU A 464 30.76 -12.01 -4.15
N GLU A 465 31.51 -12.34 -3.08
CA GLU A 465 31.16 -13.09 -1.86
C GLU A 465 30.99 -14.64 -1.79
N SER A 466 31.83 -15.22 -0.91
CA SER A 466 31.60 -16.32 0.06
C SER A 466 31.30 -17.78 -0.34
N LYS A 467 31.26 -18.16 -1.64
CA LYS A 467 31.16 -19.59 -2.03
C LYS A 467 32.03 -19.95 -3.23
N ALA A 468 33.36 -19.86 -3.09
CA ALA A 468 34.31 -20.03 -4.20
C ALA A 468 34.21 -21.40 -4.93
N GLY A 469 34.00 -22.51 -4.22
CA GLY A 469 34.00 -23.85 -4.83
C GLY A 469 32.77 -24.16 -5.71
N LYS A 470 31.57 -23.72 -5.31
CA LYS A 470 30.33 -23.99 -6.07
C LYS A 470 30.24 -23.23 -7.37
N HIS A 471 30.60 -21.94 -7.36
CA HIS A 471 30.61 -21.12 -8.57
C HIS A 471 31.65 -21.63 -9.57
N GLN A 472 32.81 -22.10 -9.08
CA GLN A 472 33.82 -22.70 -9.95
C GLN A 472 33.32 -23.98 -10.64
N ASN A 473 32.53 -24.81 -9.95
CA ASN A 473 31.87 -25.97 -10.56
C ASN A 473 30.85 -25.58 -11.63
N ILE A 474 30.05 -24.53 -11.40
CA ILE A 474 29.11 -24.00 -12.41
C ILE A 474 29.89 -23.51 -13.65
N CYS A 475 30.92 -22.68 -13.46
CA CYS A 475 31.74 -22.16 -14.56
C CYS A 475 32.43 -23.27 -15.37
N HIS A 476 32.78 -24.39 -14.73
CA HIS A 476 33.38 -25.54 -15.41
C HIS A 476 32.37 -26.28 -16.31
N GLN A 477 31.10 -26.39 -15.89
CA GLN A 477 30.08 -27.16 -16.61
C GLN A 477 29.24 -26.32 -17.58
N PHE A 478 29.05 -25.04 -17.27
CA PHE A 478 28.21 -24.10 -18.00
C PHE A 478 29.05 -22.93 -18.47
N GLY A 479 28.96 -22.60 -19.76
CA GLY A 479 29.74 -21.52 -20.37
C GLY A 479 29.06 -20.16 -20.30
N PHE A 480 27.72 -20.15 -20.22
CA PHE A 480 26.95 -18.91 -20.21
C PHE A 480 25.80 -18.97 -19.21
N ILE A 481 25.41 -17.80 -18.73
CA ILE A 481 24.25 -17.55 -17.88
C ILE A 481 23.44 -16.40 -18.45
N ARG A 482 22.12 -16.47 -18.29
CA ARG A 482 21.21 -15.37 -18.60
C ARG A 482 20.32 -15.13 -17.38
N ARG A 483 20.41 -13.93 -16.83
CA ARG A 483 19.65 -13.50 -15.65
C ARG A 483 18.22 -13.14 -15.99
N VAL A 484 17.31 -13.47 -15.09
CA VAL A 484 15.88 -13.18 -15.21
C VAL A 484 15.46 -12.25 -14.07
N LYS A 485 14.43 -11.41 -14.27
CA LYS A 485 13.94 -10.52 -13.22
C LYS A 485 13.31 -11.30 -12.07
N GLY A 486 13.68 -10.96 -10.83
CA GLY A 486 13.12 -11.54 -9.59
C GLY A 486 11.78 -10.90 -9.19
N ASP A 487 10.73 -11.10 -9.98
CA ASP A 487 9.39 -10.52 -9.78
C ASP A 487 8.34 -11.57 -9.36
N GLY A 488 8.77 -12.73 -8.87
CA GLY A 488 7.92 -13.89 -8.61
C GLY A 488 7.56 -14.69 -9.87
N ASN A 489 7.77 -14.17 -11.08
CA ASN A 489 7.52 -14.90 -12.33
C ASN A 489 8.79 -15.53 -12.92
N CYS A 490 9.92 -15.48 -12.21
CA CYS A 490 11.24 -15.85 -12.69
C CYS A 490 11.29 -17.27 -13.29
N PHE A 491 10.67 -18.27 -12.64
CA PHE A 491 10.62 -19.64 -13.17
C PHE A 491 9.91 -19.70 -14.54
N TYR A 492 8.64 -19.27 -14.60
CA TYR A 492 7.83 -19.31 -15.82
C TYR A 492 8.50 -18.50 -16.94
N ARG A 493 9.09 -17.35 -16.62
CA ARG A 493 9.77 -16.49 -17.59
C ARG A 493 11.06 -17.15 -18.10
N ALA A 494 11.86 -17.74 -17.22
CA ALA A 494 13.07 -18.46 -17.58
C ALA A 494 12.77 -19.68 -18.46
N LEU A 495 11.79 -20.48 -18.06
CA LEU A 495 11.34 -21.65 -18.81
C LEU A 495 10.79 -21.26 -20.18
N CYS A 496 9.92 -20.26 -20.24
CA CYS A 496 9.32 -19.81 -21.49
C CYS A 496 10.38 -19.28 -22.47
N PHE A 497 11.31 -18.45 -21.99
CA PHE A 497 12.38 -17.92 -22.81
C PHE A 497 13.27 -19.03 -23.37
N THR A 498 13.75 -19.93 -22.51
CA THR A 498 14.64 -21.04 -22.91
C THR A 498 13.96 -22.03 -23.85
N LEU A 499 12.68 -22.31 -23.60
CA LEU A 499 11.88 -23.18 -24.47
C LEU A 499 11.76 -22.57 -25.86
N VAL A 500 11.38 -21.30 -25.98
CA VAL A 500 11.25 -20.63 -27.29
C VAL A 500 12.59 -20.43 -27.96
N GLU A 501 13.65 -20.14 -27.21
CA GLU A 501 15.03 -20.04 -27.70
C GLU A 501 15.50 -21.37 -28.31
N SER A 502 15.13 -22.52 -27.72
CA SER A 502 15.47 -23.84 -28.26
C SER A 502 14.82 -24.16 -29.61
N LEU A 503 13.75 -23.44 -29.98
CA LEU A 503 13.06 -23.59 -31.26
C LEU A 503 13.72 -22.78 -32.38
N LEU A 504 14.63 -21.85 -32.04
CA LEU A 504 15.31 -21.03 -33.04
C LEU A 504 16.07 -21.93 -34.03
N HIS A 505 15.97 -21.58 -35.31
CA HIS A 505 16.61 -22.31 -36.42
C HIS A 505 16.12 -23.74 -36.67
N ASN A 506 15.03 -24.19 -36.03
CA ASN A 506 14.45 -25.52 -36.26
C ASN A 506 12.96 -25.43 -36.59
N GLU A 507 12.64 -25.29 -37.88
CA GLU A 507 11.25 -25.20 -38.38
C GLU A 507 10.40 -26.40 -37.94
N SER A 508 10.97 -27.61 -37.94
CA SER A 508 10.26 -28.80 -37.50
C SER A 508 9.89 -28.75 -36.01
N ALA A 509 10.74 -28.15 -35.17
CA ALA A 509 10.48 -27.97 -33.75
C ALA A 509 9.42 -26.89 -33.52
N ILE A 510 9.47 -25.79 -34.27
CA ILE A 510 8.43 -24.74 -34.25
C ILE A 510 7.07 -25.34 -34.59
N GLN A 511 6.99 -26.18 -35.63
CA GLN A 511 5.73 -26.82 -36.01
C GLN A 511 5.21 -27.78 -34.92
N ARG A 512 6.07 -28.64 -34.35
CA ARG A 512 5.68 -29.51 -33.22
C ARG A 512 5.19 -28.70 -32.02
N PHE A 513 5.82 -27.55 -31.76
CA PHE A 513 5.42 -26.67 -30.67
C PHE A 513 4.09 -25.97 -30.94
N ARG A 514 3.80 -25.58 -32.19
CA ARG A 514 2.46 -25.10 -32.59
C ARG A 514 1.39 -26.17 -32.36
N ASP A 515 1.67 -27.41 -32.72
CA ASP A 515 0.74 -28.52 -32.46
C ASP A 515 0.52 -28.72 -30.96
N MET A 516 1.57 -28.59 -30.14
CA MET A 516 1.46 -28.60 -28.68
C MET A 516 0.59 -27.43 -28.17
N LEU A 517 0.80 -26.21 -28.66
CA LEU A 517 -0.03 -25.06 -28.28
C LEU A 517 -1.51 -25.28 -28.61
N VAL A 518 -1.82 -25.86 -29.77
CA VAL A 518 -3.21 -26.19 -30.13
C VAL A 518 -3.80 -27.23 -29.17
N ARG A 519 -3.01 -28.23 -28.76
CA ARG A 519 -3.45 -29.20 -27.72
C ARG A 519 -3.67 -28.50 -26.38
N SER A 520 -2.76 -27.62 -25.97
CA SER A 520 -2.84 -26.93 -24.68
C SER A 520 -4.02 -25.95 -24.61
N HIS A 521 -4.39 -25.32 -25.75
CA HIS A 521 -5.65 -24.57 -25.89
C HIS A 521 -6.86 -25.47 -25.63
N HIS A 522 -6.87 -26.70 -26.15
CA HIS A 522 -7.96 -27.65 -25.88
C HIS A 522 -7.95 -28.15 -24.43
N ALA A 523 -6.78 -28.36 -23.82
CA ALA A 523 -6.66 -28.74 -22.42
C ALA A 523 -7.31 -27.70 -21.49
N LEU A 524 -7.07 -26.41 -21.73
CA LEU A 524 -7.71 -25.30 -21.00
C LEU A 524 -9.25 -25.33 -21.11
N LEU A 525 -9.79 -25.54 -22.31
CA LEU A 525 -11.24 -25.66 -22.49
C LEU A 525 -11.82 -26.85 -21.73
N THR A 526 -11.11 -27.97 -21.74
CA THR A 526 -11.53 -29.22 -21.07
C THR A 526 -11.50 -29.07 -19.55
N ALA A 527 -10.51 -28.35 -19.02
CA ALA A 527 -10.42 -27.99 -17.61
C ALA A 527 -11.49 -26.95 -17.17
N GLY A 528 -12.25 -26.38 -18.11
CA GLY A 528 -13.36 -25.48 -17.84
C GLY A 528 -13.01 -24.00 -17.80
N PHE A 529 -11.86 -23.60 -18.37
CA PHE A 529 -11.54 -22.18 -18.57
C PHE A 529 -12.37 -21.59 -19.71
N ASP A 530 -12.83 -20.34 -19.51
CA ASP A 530 -13.54 -19.61 -20.57
C ASP A 530 -12.56 -19.20 -21.67
N GLU A 531 -12.88 -19.49 -22.94
CA GLU A 531 -12.03 -19.16 -24.09
C GLU A 531 -11.69 -17.67 -24.10
N SER A 532 -12.64 -16.82 -23.73
CA SER A 532 -12.44 -15.37 -23.71
C SER A 532 -11.34 -14.91 -22.75
N ALA A 533 -11.03 -15.69 -21.71
CA ALA A 533 -10.05 -15.35 -20.69
C ALA A 533 -8.60 -15.60 -21.14
N PHE A 534 -8.36 -16.55 -22.05
CA PHE A 534 -7.00 -16.94 -22.44
C PHE A 534 -6.72 -16.84 -23.95
N LYS A 535 -7.72 -16.56 -24.77
CA LYS A 535 -7.58 -16.42 -26.24
C LYS A 535 -6.51 -15.42 -26.65
N ASP A 536 -6.47 -14.25 -26.01
CA ASP A 536 -5.47 -13.22 -26.32
C ASP A 536 -4.06 -13.64 -25.89
N LEU A 537 -3.95 -14.44 -24.81
CA LEU A 537 -2.68 -15.01 -24.35
C LEU A 537 -2.15 -16.05 -25.34
N PHE A 538 -3.03 -16.94 -25.80
CA PHE A 538 -2.74 -17.91 -26.87
C PHE A 538 -2.33 -17.23 -28.18
N ASN A 539 -3.05 -16.18 -28.59
CA ASN A 539 -2.72 -15.39 -29.77
C ASN A 539 -1.34 -14.72 -29.64
N THR A 540 -1.00 -14.24 -28.44
CA THR A 540 0.31 -13.66 -28.16
C THR A 540 1.43 -14.69 -28.32
N PHE A 541 1.24 -15.92 -27.85
CA PHE A 541 2.18 -17.01 -28.08
C PHE A 541 2.41 -17.28 -29.57
N ASN A 542 1.34 -17.39 -30.36
CA ASN A 542 1.45 -17.61 -31.81
C ASN A 542 2.14 -16.45 -32.53
N ARG A 543 1.85 -15.20 -32.15
CA ARG A 543 2.53 -14.02 -32.72
C ARG A 543 4.04 -14.02 -32.46
N VAL A 544 4.45 -14.47 -31.26
CA VAL A 544 5.89 -14.62 -30.95
C VAL A 544 6.50 -15.72 -31.81
N LEU A 545 5.84 -16.87 -31.96
CA LEU A 545 6.30 -17.96 -32.83
C LEU A 545 6.41 -17.55 -34.31
N GLU A 546 5.46 -16.79 -34.82
CA GLU A 546 5.53 -16.24 -36.19
C GLU A 546 6.73 -15.29 -36.33
N ARG A 547 6.98 -14.44 -35.34
CA ARG A 547 8.07 -13.46 -35.39
C ARG A 547 9.46 -14.12 -35.33
N ILE A 548 9.62 -15.17 -34.53
CA ILE A 548 10.88 -15.93 -34.50
C ILE A 548 11.07 -16.78 -35.76
N GLU A 549 9.99 -17.23 -36.41
CA GLU A 549 10.08 -17.97 -37.68
C GLU A 549 10.54 -17.04 -38.82
N THR A 550 10.11 -15.77 -38.82
CA THR A 550 10.54 -14.81 -39.86
C THR A 550 11.97 -14.31 -39.67
N ASP A 551 12.36 -13.97 -38.45
CA ASP A 551 13.63 -13.29 -38.18
C ASP A 551 14.74 -14.23 -37.69
N ALA A 552 14.36 -15.39 -37.13
CA ALA A 552 15.24 -16.43 -36.58
C ALA A 552 16.45 -15.88 -35.81
N CYS A 553 16.25 -14.83 -35.00
CA CYS A 553 17.33 -14.10 -34.35
C CYS A 553 17.09 -13.98 -32.83
N GLU A 554 18.13 -14.31 -32.05
CA GLU A 554 18.13 -14.23 -30.58
C GLU A 554 17.82 -12.81 -30.07
N GLU A 555 18.31 -11.76 -30.75
CA GLU A 555 18.02 -10.37 -30.38
C GLU A 555 16.54 -10.01 -30.53
N THR A 556 15.87 -10.60 -31.52
CA THR A 556 14.43 -10.36 -31.74
C THR A 556 13.62 -11.02 -30.61
N LEU A 557 13.96 -12.25 -30.24
CA LEU A 557 13.35 -12.94 -29.10
C LEU A 557 13.57 -12.16 -27.80
N LEU A 558 14.80 -11.67 -27.58
CA LEU A 558 15.15 -10.89 -26.40
C LEU A 558 14.35 -9.59 -26.30
N ASN A 559 14.15 -8.88 -27.42
CA ASN A 559 13.34 -7.67 -27.45
C ASN A 559 11.86 -7.95 -27.14
N LEU A 560 11.31 -9.05 -27.67
CA LEU A 560 9.94 -9.46 -27.38
C LEU A 560 9.74 -9.84 -25.91
N PHE A 561 10.70 -10.56 -25.30
CA PHE A 561 10.62 -10.95 -23.89
C PHE A 561 10.93 -9.81 -22.92
N ASN A 562 11.54 -8.72 -23.38
CA ASN A 562 11.72 -7.49 -22.59
C ASN A 562 10.57 -6.48 -22.77
N ASP A 563 9.61 -6.75 -23.68
CA ASP A 563 8.32 -6.05 -23.65
C ASP A 563 7.45 -6.64 -22.52
N PRO A 564 7.07 -5.86 -21.49
CA PRO A 564 6.35 -6.38 -20.33
C PRO A 564 5.01 -7.01 -20.70
N VAL A 565 4.28 -6.43 -21.66
CA VAL A 565 2.96 -6.93 -22.06
C VAL A 565 3.09 -8.30 -22.71
N THR A 566 4.02 -8.46 -23.66
CA THR A 566 4.25 -9.73 -24.36
C THR A 566 4.75 -10.80 -23.39
N SER A 567 5.78 -10.47 -22.59
CA SER A 567 6.41 -11.42 -21.67
C SER A 567 5.44 -11.90 -20.58
N ASP A 568 4.69 -10.98 -19.95
CA ASP A 568 3.74 -11.33 -18.90
C ASP A 568 2.52 -12.08 -19.46
N SER A 569 2.10 -11.80 -20.70
CA SER A 569 1.04 -12.58 -21.36
C SER A 569 1.46 -14.03 -21.59
N MET A 570 2.72 -14.27 -21.99
CA MET A 570 3.25 -15.63 -22.15
C MET A 570 3.37 -16.34 -20.80
N VAL A 571 3.86 -15.66 -19.76
CA VAL A 571 3.91 -16.20 -18.39
C VAL A 571 2.50 -16.57 -17.90
N GLN A 572 1.53 -15.68 -18.10
CA GLN A 572 0.16 -15.91 -17.67
C GLN A 572 -0.46 -17.12 -18.39
N TYR A 573 -0.19 -17.29 -19.70
CA TYR A 573 -0.63 -18.48 -20.43
C TYR A 573 -0.07 -19.76 -19.81
N LEU A 574 1.24 -19.79 -19.51
CA LEU A 574 1.86 -20.96 -18.87
C LEU A 574 1.28 -21.24 -17.49
N ARG A 575 1.00 -20.21 -16.68
CA ARG A 575 0.33 -20.37 -15.37
C ARG A 575 -1.06 -21.00 -15.51
N LEU A 576 -1.84 -20.58 -16.51
CA LEU A 576 -3.15 -21.19 -16.77
C LEU A 576 -3.01 -22.65 -17.21
N LEU A 577 -2.01 -22.99 -18.03
CA LEU A 577 -1.72 -24.38 -18.41
C LEU A 577 -1.35 -25.23 -17.21
N THR A 578 -0.47 -24.74 -16.34
CA THR A 578 -0.13 -25.42 -15.08
C THR A 578 -1.38 -25.66 -14.24
N SER A 579 -2.24 -24.66 -14.07
CA SER A 579 -3.50 -24.79 -13.35
C SER A 579 -4.41 -25.85 -13.97
N ALA A 580 -4.53 -25.88 -15.30
CA ALA A 580 -5.35 -26.86 -16.00
C ALA A 580 -4.83 -28.30 -15.84
N HIS A 581 -3.51 -28.51 -15.92
CA HIS A 581 -2.92 -29.84 -15.73
C HIS A 581 -3.11 -30.34 -14.31
N LEU A 582 -2.85 -29.48 -13.31
CA LEU A 582 -3.07 -29.80 -11.90
C LEU A 582 -4.53 -30.20 -11.65
N GLN A 583 -5.49 -29.40 -12.14
CA GLN A 583 -6.92 -29.70 -11.96
C GLN A 583 -7.37 -30.96 -12.71
N SER A 584 -6.79 -31.26 -13.87
CA SER A 584 -7.11 -32.47 -14.64
C SER A 584 -6.59 -33.75 -14.00
N HIS A 585 -5.52 -33.65 -13.20
CA HIS A 585 -4.89 -34.76 -12.49
C HIS A 585 -5.03 -34.62 -10.96
N ALA A 586 -6.19 -34.10 -10.52
CA ALA A 586 -6.40 -33.73 -9.13
C ALA A 586 -6.17 -34.88 -8.14
N ASP A 587 -6.53 -36.11 -8.51
CA ASP A 587 -6.38 -37.30 -7.67
C ASP A 587 -4.93 -37.54 -7.24
N PHE A 588 -3.97 -37.22 -8.11
CA PHE A 588 -2.55 -37.31 -7.82
C PHE A 588 -2.07 -36.09 -7.03
N PHE A 589 -2.30 -34.89 -7.57
CA PHE A 589 -1.69 -33.66 -7.04
C PHE A 589 -2.26 -33.18 -5.70
N GLN A 590 -3.51 -33.52 -5.36
CA GLN A 590 -4.16 -33.06 -4.12
C GLN A 590 -3.38 -33.41 -2.83
N HIS A 591 -2.58 -34.49 -2.86
CA HIS A 591 -1.83 -34.96 -1.69
C HIS A 591 -0.50 -34.22 -1.47
N PHE A 592 -0.05 -33.42 -2.44
CA PHE A 592 1.24 -32.73 -2.42
C PHE A 592 1.14 -31.24 -2.11
N VAL A 593 -0.07 -30.75 -1.86
CA VAL A 593 -0.39 -29.32 -1.82
C VAL A 593 -1.01 -28.93 -0.47
N GLU A 594 -0.50 -27.87 0.15
CA GLU A 594 -1.01 -27.35 1.43
C GLU A 594 -2.18 -26.35 1.21
N ALA A 595 -3.31 -26.84 0.70
CA ALA A 595 -4.52 -26.02 0.49
C ALA A 595 -5.81 -26.80 0.82
N PRO A 596 -6.94 -26.10 1.09
CA PRO A 596 -8.21 -26.78 1.39
C PRO A 596 -8.74 -27.65 0.26
N ASP A 597 -8.47 -27.24 -0.99
CA ASP A 597 -8.71 -28.01 -2.19
C ASP A 597 -7.73 -27.55 -3.29
N LEU A 598 -7.51 -28.40 -4.30
CA LEU A 598 -6.55 -28.13 -5.36
C LEU A 598 -6.96 -26.91 -6.22
N LYS A 599 -8.25 -26.65 -6.34
CA LYS A 599 -8.76 -25.49 -7.06
C LYS A 599 -8.40 -24.18 -6.36
N ALA A 600 -8.49 -24.14 -5.04
CA ALA A 600 -8.10 -23.01 -4.21
C ALA A 600 -6.60 -22.75 -4.30
N TYR A 601 -5.77 -23.79 -4.35
CA TYR A 601 -4.34 -23.68 -4.62
C TYR A 601 -4.07 -23.09 -6.00
N CYS A 602 -4.68 -23.66 -7.04
CA CYS A 602 -4.52 -23.20 -8.41
C CYS A 602 -4.84 -21.71 -8.55
N THR A 603 -5.96 -21.24 -8.00
CA THR A 603 -6.34 -19.82 -8.09
C THR A 603 -5.46 -18.88 -7.26
N GLN A 604 -4.95 -19.31 -6.09
CA GLN A 604 -4.21 -18.44 -5.18
C GLN A 604 -2.70 -18.41 -5.45
N GLU A 605 -2.12 -19.58 -5.73
CA GLU A 605 -0.66 -19.75 -5.83
C GLU A 605 -0.21 -19.89 -7.30
N VAL A 606 -1.00 -20.51 -8.17
CA VAL A 606 -0.58 -20.80 -9.56
C VAL A 606 -1.00 -19.72 -10.55
N GLU A 607 -2.30 -19.41 -10.63
CA GLU A 607 -2.90 -18.47 -11.59
C GLU A 607 -2.57 -17.01 -11.27
N ALA A 608 -2.31 -16.71 -10.00
CA ALA A 608 -1.93 -15.37 -9.56
C ALA A 608 -0.56 -14.99 -10.13
N MET A 609 -0.44 -13.77 -10.66
CA MET A 609 0.84 -13.24 -11.12
C MET A 609 1.72 -12.86 -9.93
N ALA A 610 3.05 -12.94 -10.12
CA ALA A 610 4.05 -12.59 -9.11
C ALA A 610 4.03 -13.46 -7.84
N THR A 611 3.50 -14.68 -7.93
CA THR A 611 3.63 -15.74 -6.90
C THR A 611 4.78 -16.67 -7.23
N GLU A 612 5.52 -17.10 -6.20
CA GLU A 612 6.64 -18.03 -6.35
C GLU A 612 6.16 -19.37 -6.95
N CYS A 613 7.03 -20.01 -7.72
CA CYS A 613 6.73 -21.30 -8.35
C CYS A 613 7.39 -22.42 -7.54
N ASP A 614 6.59 -23.33 -7.01
CA ASP A 614 7.04 -24.48 -6.23
C ASP A 614 7.22 -25.73 -7.12
N HIS A 615 7.75 -26.80 -6.51
CA HIS A 615 8.08 -28.04 -7.22
C HIS A 615 6.87 -28.69 -7.90
N VAL A 616 5.68 -28.55 -7.33
CA VAL A 616 4.45 -29.17 -7.85
C VAL A 616 4.05 -28.56 -9.19
N GLU A 617 4.16 -27.23 -9.32
CA GLU A 617 3.92 -26.50 -10.57
C GLU A 617 4.95 -26.81 -11.63
N ILE A 618 6.22 -26.93 -11.23
CA ILE A 618 7.32 -27.25 -12.15
C ILE A 618 7.10 -28.62 -12.78
N LEU A 619 6.75 -29.62 -11.95
CA LEU A 619 6.43 -30.96 -12.42
C LEU A 619 5.21 -30.94 -13.35
N ALA A 620 4.11 -30.33 -12.92
CA ALA A 620 2.89 -30.25 -13.71
C ALA A 620 3.09 -29.59 -15.07
N LEU A 621 3.83 -28.48 -15.11
CA LEU A 621 4.10 -27.78 -16.37
C LEU A 621 5.06 -28.57 -17.27
N SER A 622 6.05 -29.26 -16.69
CA SER A 622 6.97 -30.10 -17.45
C SER A 622 6.27 -31.26 -18.15
N GLU A 623 5.28 -31.88 -17.48
CA GLU A 623 4.46 -32.95 -18.04
C GLU A 623 3.52 -32.43 -19.13
N GLU A 624 2.83 -31.31 -18.89
CA GLU A 624 1.90 -30.72 -19.86
C GLU A 624 2.60 -30.27 -21.16
N LEU A 625 3.83 -29.75 -21.05
CA LEU A 625 4.61 -29.31 -22.20
C LEU A 625 5.46 -30.41 -22.84
N ASP A 626 5.53 -31.60 -22.22
CA ASP A 626 6.41 -32.72 -22.62
C ASP A 626 7.89 -32.30 -22.75
N ILE A 627 8.41 -31.64 -21.70
CA ILE A 627 9.78 -31.10 -21.66
C ILE A 627 10.61 -31.69 -20.52
N SER A 628 11.91 -31.87 -20.78
CA SER A 628 12.89 -32.28 -19.78
C SER A 628 13.77 -31.10 -19.33
N LEU A 629 13.72 -30.77 -18.04
CA LEU A 629 14.47 -29.66 -17.44
C LEU A 629 15.32 -30.12 -16.26
N CYS A 630 16.45 -29.46 -16.04
CA CYS A 630 17.33 -29.68 -14.89
C CYS A 630 17.49 -28.40 -14.08
N ILE A 631 17.08 -28.45 -12.82
CA ILE A 631 17.25 -27.36 -11.85
C ILE A 631 18.49 -27.64 -11.02
N ILE A 632 19.42 -26.70 -11.02
CA ILE A 632 20.70 -26.77 -10.33
C ILE A 632 20.61 -25.86 -9.10
N SER A 633 20.51 -26.46 -7.91
CA SER A 633 20.38 -25.72 -6.66
C SER A 633 21.74 -25.41 -6.02
N MET A 634 21.89 -24.15 -5.59
CA MET A 634 23.06 -23.67 -4.86
C MET A 634 23.01 -23.95 -3.35
N ASP A 635 21.91 -24.48 -2.84
CA ASP A 635 21.60 -24.54 -1.39
C ASP A 635 22.10 -25.82 -0.67
N GLY A 636 22.84 -26.71 -1.34
CA GLY A 636 23.43 -27.90 -0.72
C GLY A 636 24.43 -27.61 0.42
N ARG A 637 24.47 -28.44 1.46
CA ARG A 637 25.31 -28.21 2.66
C ARG A 637 26.82 -28.46 2.46
N ASP A 638 27.22 -29.15 1.38
CA ASP A 638 28.58 -29.72 1.29
C ASP A 638 29.44 -29.17 0.15
N GLY A 639 29.19 -27.94 -0.33
CA GLY A 639 29.98 -27.39 -1.43
C GLY A 639 29.74 -28.03 -2.81
N HIS A 640 28.90 -29.06 -2.88
CA HIS A 640 28.40 -29.67 -4.13
C HIS A 640 27.12 -28.97 -4.64
N LEU A 641 26.93 -29.03 -5.95
CA LEU A 641 25.69 -28.60 -6.64
C LEU A 641 24.69 -29.75 -6.60
N THR A 642 23.43 -29.44 -6.31
CA THR A 642 22.34 -30.43 -6.34
C THR A 642 21.61 -30.32 -7.66
N TYR A 643 21.43 -31.44 -8.35
CA TYR A 643 20.75 -31.50 -9.66
C TYR A 643 19.39 -32.16 -9.47
N HIS A 644 18.34 -31.47 -9.91
CA HIS A 644 16.97 -31.98 -9.94
C HIS A 644 16.54 -32.06 -11.39
N THR A 645 16.51 -33.28 -11.94
CA THR A 645 16.07 -33.54 -13.32
C THR A 645 14.61 -33.95 -13.33
N ILE A 646 13.80 -33.26 -14.12
CA ILE A 646 12.35 -33.46 -14.22
C ILE A 646 12.00 -33.68 -15.70
N PRO A 647 11.34 -34.80 -16.07
CA PRO A 647 11.04 -35.97 -15.24
C PRO A 647 12.30 -36.79 -14.88
N GLU A 648 12.26 -37.54 -13.77
CA GLU A 648 13.41 -38.31 -13.27
C GLU A 648 13.92 -39.32 -14.31
N GLY A 649 15.24 -39.39 -14.47
CA GLY A 649 15.88 -40.31 -15.43
C GLY A 649 15.88 -39.86 -16.88
N SER A 650 15.26 -38.73 -17.22
CA SER A 650 15.33 -38.13 -18.56
C SER A 650 16.69 -37.45 -18.82
N GLN A 651 17.04 -37.25 -20.11
CA GLN A 651 18.13 -36.35 -20.47
C GLN A 651 17.60 -34.91 -20.57
N PRO A 652 18.01 -34.00 -19.67
CA PRO A 652 17.48 -32.63 -19.66
C PRO A 652 18.00 -31.84 -20.86
N SER A 653 17.07 -31.15 -21.53
CA SER A 653 17.37 -30.23 -22.63
C SER A 653 17.53 -28.79 -22.14
N LEU A 654 16.87 -28.42 -21.03
CA LEU A 654 16.89 -27.09 -20.44
C LEU A 654 17.59 -27.10 -19.08
N PHE A 655 18.37 -26.06 -18.76
CA PHE A 655 19.11 -25.96 -17.50
C PHE A 655 18.80 -24.63 -16.81
N LEU A 656 18.33 -24.69 -15.57
CA LEU A 656 18.01 -23.53 -14.74
C LEU A 656 18.86 -23.54 -13.47
N LEU A 657 19.33 -22.38 -13.05
CA LEU A 657 20.01 -22.18 -11.77
C LEU A 657 19.00 -21.71 -10.73
N TYR A 658 18.92 -22.40 -9.60
CA TYR A 658 18.14 -21.97 -8.46
C TYR A 658 19.03 -21.42 -7.35
N LYS A 659 18.82 -20.15 -7.00
CA LYS A 659 19.56 -19.43 -5.95
C LYS A 659 18.60 -18.57 -5.14
N THR A 660 18.49 -18.79 -3.82
CA THR A 660 17.73 -17.91 -2.90
C THR A 660 16.32 -17.56 -3.40
N SER A 661 15.51 -18.57 -3.77
CA SER A 661 14.15 -18.39 -4.33
C SER A 661 14.12 -17.65 -5.68
N HIS A 662 15.16 -17.76 -6.49
CA HIS A 662 15.26 -17.15 -7.81
C HIS A 662 15.77 -18.14 -8.86
N TYR A 663 15.28 -18.00 -10.10
CA TYR A 663 15.63 -18.84 -11.24
C TYR A 663 16.32 -18.03 -12.33
N ASP A 664 17.54 -18.44 -12.69
CA ASP A 664 18.29 -17.95 -13.86
C ASP A 664 18.47 -19.07 -14.89
N ILE A 665 18.83 -18.70 -16.11
CA ILE A 665 19.04 -19.64 -17.22
C ILE A 665 20.52 -20.00 -17.34
N LEU A 666 20.84 -21.29 -17.50
CA LEU A 666 22.20 -21.78 -17.73
C LEU A 666 22.36 -22.43 -19.12
N TYR A 667 23.53 -22.24 -19.72
CA TYR A 667 23.89 -22.85 -21.01
C TYR A 667 25.17 -23.67 -20.87
N LYS A 668 25.13 -24.92 -21.33
CA LYS A 668 26.33 -25.78 -21.39
C LYS A 668 27.37 -25.25 -22.36
N HIS A 669 28.63 -25.66 -22.17
CA HIS A 669 29.69 -25.40 -23.15
C HIS A 669 29.39 -26.13 -24.46
N ARG A 670 29.47 -25.42 -25.59
CA ARG A 670 29.29 -25.95 -26.95
C ARG A 670 30.18 -27.18 -27.27
N ALA A 671 31.30 -27.35 -26.55
CA ALA A 671 32.23 -28.47 -26.72
C ALA A 671 31.70 -29.83 -26.21
N LEU A 672 30.62 -29.87 -25.43
CA LEU A 672 30.01 -31.10 -24.93
C LEU A 672 28.80 -31.58 -25.77
N GLU A 673 28.29 -30.76 -26.69
CA GLU A 673 27.23 -31.18 -27.64
C GLU A 673 27.76 -32.15 -28.71
N ILE A 674 29.05 -32.08 -29.06
CA ILE A 674 29.66 -32.92 -30.11
C ILE A 674 29.93 -34.37 -29.65
N MET A 675 29.93 -34.66 -28.34
CA MET A 675 30.17 -36.02 -27.82
C MET A 675 28.89 -36.85 -27.62
N LEU A 676 27.72 -36.31 -27.96
CA LEU A 676 26.41 -36.98 -27.86
C LEU A 676 25.64 -37.03 -29.19
N GLU A 677 26.31 -36.87 -30.33
CA GLU A 677 25.76 -37.42 -31.57
C GLU A 677 26.00 -38.93 -31.58
N PRO A 678 24.95 -39.78 -31.68
CA PRO A 678 25.16 -41.18 -31.98
C PRO A 678 25.76 -41.25 -33.39
N ASN A 679 26.99 -41.77 -33.48
CA ASN A 679 27.55 -42.22 -34.75
C ASN A 679 26.50 -43.09 -35.46
N VAL A 680 26.05 -42.62 -36.62
CA VAL A 680 25.29 -43.39 -37.62
C VAL A 680 26.09 -44.60 -38.08
#